data_AF-A0A920P403-F1
#
_entry.id   AF-A0A920P403-F1
#
_cell.length_a   1.000
_cell.length_b   1.000
_cell.length_c   1.000
_cell.angle_alpha   90.00
_cell.angle_beta   90.00
_cell.angle_gamma   90.00
#
_symmetry.space_group_name_H-M   'P 1'
#
loop_
_entity.id
_entity.type
_entity.pdbx_description
1 polymer ?
#
loop_
_entity_poly.entity_id
_entity_poly.type
_entity_poly.pdbx_seq_one_letter_code
_entity_poly.pdbx_strand_id
1 'polypeptide(L)'
;MIAPRLQGETLGEILISFRRNDPPEDWPQQAINTPVRWLHEIFPIDEVFARDLGLELEQIRFEQVTEGPTYEVRVTDASGSVILNESFDPKWVLRPYFDRFRDYEQVRVTTGWLQATADGRTIADERIVTDPEAFWDYYQAEVLPVIYDYVMELHEGMPNGGSGDAPYFGSLTVEMAMSEPDYRLDIDNEIHAPMDALHEEIYFGTIEFFDILGRNSRGQGLTFPGRVIPRMQPKSDGSAATVEVVFTGFATSRPAVIVEYQDDEGDTGEVRLDIPKTGLERPSARLAKVHEDEPGLRHLGLRVRVDTDLDARDSLITLSAPEAVDRSMVSAAQIEATIQEIESLRSQGLYSTALSYHGLGSIEIWAEWTHKQDPNSRRTATLNGNGSPNPLAEWQSLLPENWSYEGDRIVQWDTPIPPPEGHQMIAKMAASFDEASIYRVGHSYLGKEIWAMDLMPSISATHWSHVKATTFKPTVIYSARQHANEVSSTSHVLRHAELLLTDSAQRAKLNRVNVIVHPFTNPDGAQLAYDLYKTNPDYILHAGYLGSLGQDATSGGNDDHPIYPESTVRGKLWATWLPDIFLNPHGYPSHQVVQLFSEYTGLVRRGRVTERNWGFNKGWFMPGFSFIDNPSFPRHKEAAFQIRDYITSGINSNQDVFEMNQRNYARYRRYGANFDPETFRLPMTDSVLIQMPLKGSSGEGGGGYNPRITIWSGTTEARMKLPTVHGWNSLEKQASHGTKRSSTT
;
A
#
# COMPACT_ATOMS: atom_id res chain seq x y z
N MET A 1 9.55 -26.74 -26.87
CA MET A 1 9.88 -27.59 -28.03
C MET A 1 10.61 -26.87 -29.17
N ILE A 2 10.43 -25.54 -29.35
CA ILE A 2 11.02 -24.80 -30.47
C ILE A 2 12.52 -24.52 -30.28
N ALA A 3 12.92 -23.83 -29.21
CA ALA A 3 14.31 -23.38 -29.03
C ALA A 3 15.37 -24.51 -29.18
N PRO A 4 15.20 -25.72 -28.60
CA PRO A 4 16.17 -26.80 -28.79
C PRO A 4 16.34 -27.26 -30.25
N ARG A 5 15.32 -27.10 -31.10
CA ARG A 5 15.38 -27.45 -32.53
C ARG A 5 16.10 -26.39 -33.38
N LEU A 6 16.24 -25.19 -32.86
CA LEU A 6 16.89 -24.06 -33.53
C LEU A 6 18.36 -23.91 -33.10
N GLN A 7 18.80 -24.64 -32.07
CA GLN A 7 20.18 -24.57 -31.59
C GLN A 7 21.16 -25.06 -32.67
N GLY A 8 22.14 -24.22 -32.98
CA GLY A 8 23.20 -24.52 -33.96
C GLY A 8 22.84 -24.16 -35.41
N GLU A 9 21.62 -23.71 -35.68
CA GLU A 9 21.20 -23.21 -36.99
C GLU A 9 21.57 -21.73 -37.16
N THR A 10 21.77 -21.28 -38.41
CA THR A 10 21.96 -19.85 -38.72
C THR A 10 20.61 -19.21 -39.02
N LEU A 11 20.04 -18.52 -38.03
CA LEU A 11 18.68 -17.97 -38.09
C LEU A 11 18.66 -16.55 -38.69
N GLY A 12 17.61 -16.24 -39.44
CA GLY A 12 17.32 -14.93 -40.02
C GLY A 12 16.32 -14.13 -39.19
N GLU A 13 15.04 -14.52 -39.20
CA GLU A 13 13.96 -13.87 -38.45
C GLU A 13 13.08 -14.93 -37.75
N ILE A 14 12.61 -14.61 -36.54
CA ILE A 14 11.55 -15.32 -35.82
C ILE A 14 10.32 -14.41 -35.77
N LEU A 15 9.24 -14.81 -36.43
CA LEU A 15 7.93 -14.19 -36.31
C LEU A 15 7.05 -15.04 -35.38
N ILE A 16 6.56 -14.43 -34.31
CA ILE A 16 5.60 -15.02 -33.37
C ILE A 16 4.26 -14.31 -33.58
N SER A 17 3.35 -14.97 -34.27
CA SER A 17 1.97 -14.51 -34.40
C SER A 17 1.16 -15.03 -33.21
N PHE A 18 0.44 -14.14 -32.51
CA PHE A 18 -0.41 -14.51 -31.37
C PHE A 18 -1.85 -14.08 -31.62
N ARG A 19 -2.80 -14.92 -31.24
CA ARG A 19 -4.22 -14.61 -31.38
C ARG A 19 -4.62 -13.53 -30.40
N ARG A 20 -5.43 -12.56 -30.83
CA ARG A 20 -6.10 -11.60 -29.95
C ARG A 20 -7.00 -12.36 -28.98
N ASN A 21 -6.96 -11.95 -27.71
CA ASN A 21 -7.78 -12.55 -26.67
C ASN A 21 -9.15 -11.86 -26.58
N ASP A 22 -10.06 -12.25 -27.45
CA ASP A 22 -11.45 -11.78 -27.38
C ASP A 22 -12.23 -12.51 -26.27
N PRO A 23 -13.31 -11.91 -25.73
CA PRO A 23 -14.19 -12.57 -24.79
C PRO A 23 -14.69 -13.92 -25.33
N PRO A 24 -14.86 -14.94 -24.47
CA PRO A 24 -15.38 -16.22 -24.90
C PRO A 24 -16.83 -16.08 -25.42
N GLU A 25 -17.21 -16.88 -26.42
CA GLU A 25 -18.55 -16.84 -27.02
C GLU A 25 -19.67 -17.12 -26.00
N ASP A 26 -19.40 -17.99 -25.01
CA ASP A 26 -20.32 -18.34 -23.93
C ASP A 26 -20.45 -17.24 -22.86
N TRP A 27 -19.53 -16.25 -22.83
CA TRP A 27 -19.53 -15.14 -21.88
C TRP A 27 -19.00 -13.84 -22.53
N PRO A 28 -19.74 -13.27 -23.49
CA PRO A 28 -19.30 -12.10 -24.27
C PRO A 28 -19.17 -10.81 -23.42
N GLN A 29 -19.79 -10.77 -22.24
CA GLN A 29 -19.74 -9.65 -21.29
C GLN A 29 -18.51 -9.64 -20.39
N GLN A 30 -17.50 -10.49 -20.65
CA GLN A 30 -16.27 -10.58 -19.85
C GLN A 30 -15.63 -9.20 -19.65
N ALA A 31 -15.56 -8.74 -18.40
CA ALA A 31 -14.90 -7.50 -18.01
C ALA A 31 -13.43 -7.76 -17.64
N ILE A 32 -13.14 -8.87 -16.97
CA ILE A 32 -11.79 -9.37 -16.68
C ILE A 32 -11.21 -9.96 -17.97
N ASN A 33 -10.82 -9.09 -18.90
CA ASN A 33 -10.16 -9.46 -20.14
C ASN A 33 -9.06 -8.46 -20.53
N THR A 34 -7.96 -8.95 -21.12
CA THR A 34 -6.99 -8.14 -21.86
C THR A 34 -6.77 -8.72 -23.26
N PRO A 35 -6.83 -7.92 -24.35
CA PRO A 35 -6.65 -8.42 -25.73
C PRO A 35 -5.28 -9.05 -26.00
N VAL A 36 -4.29 -8.73 -25.17
CA VAL A 36 -2.89 -9.14 -25.29
C VAL A 36 -2.49 -10.26 -24.31
N ARG A 37 -3.48 -10.93 -23.67
CA ARG A 37 -3.24 -12.01 -22.70
C ARG A 37 -2.21 -13.04 -23.18
N TRP A 38 -2.38 -13.58 -24.38
CA TRP A 38 -1.50 -14.62 -24.91
C TRP A 38 -0.07 -14.11 -25.10
N LEU A 39 0.10 -12.84 -25.45
CA LEU A 39 1.42 -12.23 -25.49
C LEU A 39 2.04 -12.08 -24.09
N HIS A 40 1.22 -11.86 -23.05
CA HIS A 40 1.68 -11.76 -21.66
C HIS A 40 2.06 -13.11 -21.05
N GLU A 41 1.38 -14.19 -21.45
CA GLU A 41 1.67 -15.55 -21.00
C GLU A 41 3.07 -16.03 -21.42
N ILE A 42 3.56 -15.54 -22.56
CA ILE A 42 4.91 -15.81 -23.06
C ILE A 42 5.90 -14.68 -22.74
N PHE A 43 5.60 -13.77 -21.82
CA PHE A 43 6.51 -12.69 -21.47
C PHE A 43 7.76 -13.20 -20.71
N PRO A 44 9.00 -12.73 -20.98
CA PRO A 44 9.49 -11.97 -22.13
C PRO A 44 10.28 -12.88 -23.12
N ILE A 45 9.59 -13.77 -23.83
CA ILE A 45 10.19 -14.81 -24.68
C ILE A 45 11.12 -14.28 -25.78
N ASP A 46 10.91 -13.04 -26.27
CA ASP A 46 11.79 -12.43 -27.28
C ASP A 46 13.21 -12.23 -26.73
N GLU A 47 13.34 -11.72 -25.51
CA GLU A 47 14.61 -11.54 -24.83
C GLU A 47 15.24 -12.87 -24.42
N VAL A 48 14.42 -13.88 -24.08
CA VAL A 48 14.90 -15.26 -23.83
C VAL A 48 15.48 -15.86 -25.12
N PHE A 49 14.76 -15.78 -26.23
CA PHE A 49 15.22 -16.29 -27.53
C PHE A 49 16.44 -15.52 -28.06
N ALA A 50 16.46 -14.19 -27.93
CA ALA A 50 17.61 -13.38 -28.32
C ALA A 50 18.89 -13.86 -27.61
N ARG A 51 18.81 -14.06 -26.29
CA ARG A 51 19.92 -14.59 -25.50
C ARG A 51 20.28 -16.02 -25.88
N ASP A 52 19.30 -16.94 -25.87
CA ASP A 52 19.56 -18.38 -25.97
C ASP A 52 19.90 -18.85 -27.38
N LEU A 53 19.45 -18.11 -28.40
CA LEU A 53 19.70 -18.41 -29.82
C LEU A 53 20.72 -17.46 -30.46
N GLY A 54 21.24 -16.48 -29.71
CA GLY A 54 22.24 -15.53 -30.19
C GLY A 54 21.73 -14.60 -31.30
N LEU A 55 20.51 -14.09 -31.14
CA LEU A 55 19.85 -13.19 -32.09
C LEU A 55 19.82 -11.75 -31.56
N GLU A 56 19.84 -10.79 -32.49
CA GLU A 56 19.46 -9.43 -32.18
C GLU A 56 17.93 -9.36 -31.94
N LEU A 57 17.50 -8.51 -31.01
CA LEU A 57 16.08 -8.40 -30.65
C LEU A 57 15.19 -8.04 -31.83
N GLU A 58 15.69 -7.24 -32.77
CA GLU A 58 14.97 -6.82 -33.97
C GLU A 58 14.67 -7.98 -34.93
N GLN A 59 15.38 -9.11 -34.80
CA GLN A 59 15.11 -10.34 -35.55
C GLN A 59 13.92 -11.11 -35.00
N ILE A 60 13.37 -10.73 -33.85
CA ILE A 60 12.22 -11.38 -33.22
C ILE A 60 11.06 -10.40 -33.21
N ARG A 61 9.96 -10.77 -33.88
CA ARG A 61 8.81 -9.88 -34.08
C ARG A 61 7.53 -10.54 -33.60
N PHE A 62 6.66 -9.72 -33.05
CA PHE A 62 5.30 -10.10 -32.70
C PHE A 62 4.30 -9.58 -33.73
N GLU A 63 3.33 -10.40 -34.06
CA GLU A 63 2.17 -10.02 -34.87
C GLU A 63 0.90 -10.46 -34.16
N GLN A 64 -0.11 -9.58 -34.09
CA GLN A 64 -1.41 -9.94 -33.56
C GLN A 64 -2.32 -10.40 -34.71
N VAL A 65 -2.96 -11.56 -34.55
CA VAL A 65 -3.94 -12.10 -35.49
C VAL A 65 -5.31 -12.25 -34.83
N THR A 66 -6.39 -12.26 -35.61
CA THR A 66 -7.77 -12.41 -35.10
C THR A 66 -8.34 -13.81 -35.33
N GLU A 67 -7.69 -14.63 -36.15
CA GLU A 67 -8.10 -15.99 -36.52
C GLU A 67 -6.89 -16.92 -36.58
N GLY A 68 -7.14 -18.23 -36.57
CA GLY A 68 -6.09 -19.25 -36.57
C GLY A 68 -5.68 -19.73 -35.17
N PRO A 69 -4.50 -20.38 -35.05
CA PRO A 69 -4.01 -20.90 -33.77
C PRO A 69 -3.68 -19.77 -32.80
N THR A 70 -3.64 -20.09 -31.52
CA THR A 70 -3.30 -19.13 -30.46
C THR A 70 -1.87 -18.61 -30.63
N TYR A 71 -0.93 -19.48 -31.01
CA TYR A 71 0.41 -19.11 -31.42
C TYR A 71 0.78 -19.78 -32.74
N GLU A 72 1.42 -19.03 -33.64
CA GLU A 72 2.16 -19.56 -34.79
C GLU A 72 3.58 -18.98 -34.75
N VAL A 73 4.59 -19.84 -34.85
CA VAL A 73 6.00 -19.45 -34.82
C VAL A 73 6.63 -19.84 -36.13
N ARG A 74 6.99 -18.82 -36.92
CA ARG A 74 7.67 -18.96 -38.20
C ARG A 74 9.12 -18.49 -38.07
N VAL A 75 10.05 -19.38 -38.40
CA VAL A 75 11.48 -19.11 -38.34
C VAL A 75 12.08 -19.23 -39.73
N THR A 76 12.90 -18.25 -40.10
CA THR A 76 13.64 -18.23 -41.36
C THR A 76 15.14 -18.36 -41.12
N ASP A 77 15.88 -18.80 -42.15
CA ASP A 77 17.33 -18.68 -42.20
C ASP A 77 17.78 -17.28 -42.69
N ALA A 78 19.09 -17.04 -42.76
CA ALA A 78 19.65 -15.78 -43.26
C ALA A 78 19.32 -15.46 -44.74
N SER A 79 18.85 -16.45 -45.52
CA SER A 79 18.39 -16.25 -46.90
C SER A 79 16.89 -15.90 -47.00
N GLY A 80 16.16 -15.97 -45.88
CA GLY A 80 14.71 -15.78 -45.80
C GLY A 80 13.91 -17.06 -46.06
N SER A 81 14.57 -18.22 -46.16
CA SER A 81 13.89 -19.52 -46.34
C SER A 81 13.33 -20.01 -45.01
N VAL A 82 12.11 -20.53 -45.01
CA VAL A 82 11.47 -21.03 -43.78
C VAL A 82 12.10 -22.35 -43.37
N ILE A 83 12.61 -22.41 -42.15
CA ILE A 83 13.24 -23.61 -41.56
C ILE A 83 12.37 -24.24 -40.47
N LEU A 84 11.46 -23.46 -39.88
CA LEU A 84 10.47 -23.97 -38.92
C LEU A 84 9.17 -23.16 -39.09
N ASN A 85 8.04 -23.88 -39.14
CA ASN A 85 6.72 -23.28 -38.97
C ASN A 85 5.90 -24.22 -38.09
N GLU A 86 5.59 -23.80 -36.87
CA GLU A 86 4.88 -24.62 -35.88
C GLU A 86 3.76 -23.77 -35.25
N SER A 87 2.67 -24.43 -34.89
CA SER A 87 1.56 -23.80 -34.18
C SER A 87 1.32 -24.45 -32.82
N PHE A 88 0.74 -23.69 -31.90
CA PHE A 88 0.36 -24.16 -30.58
C PHE A 88 -0.92 -23.50 -30.09
N ASP A 89 -1.83 -24.33 -29.58
CA ASP A 89 -3.05 -23.90 -28.91
C ASP A 89 -3.00 -24.37 -27.45
N PRO A 90 -2.81 -23.46 -26.47
CA PRO A 90 -2.88 -23.82 -25.07
C PRO A 90 -4.28 -24.33 -24.75
N LYS A 91 -4.33 -25.41 -23.98
CA LYS A 91 -5.60 -25.94 -23.47
C LYS A 91 -6.01 -25.13 -22.26
N TRP A 92 -7.28 -24.78 -22.18
CA TRP A 92 -7.84 -24.02 -21.09
C TRP A 92 -9.26 -24.48 -20.78
N VAL A 93 -9.76 -24.11 -19.62
CA VAL A 93 -11.15 -24.27 -19.22
C VAL A 93 -11.78 -22.94 -18.84
N LEU A 94 -13.06 -22.76 -19.17
CA LEU A 94 -13.84 -21.62 -18.71
C LEU A 94 -14.46 -21.97 -17.35
N ARG A 95 -14.30 -21.08 -16.37
CA ARG A 95 -14.89 -21.25 -15.03
C ARG A 95 -15.33 -19.90 -14.45
N PRO A 96 -16.22 -19.91 -13.44
CA PRO A 96 -16.49 -18.72 -12.64
C PRO A 96 -15.22 -18.20 -11.96
N TYR A 97 -15.10 -16.87 -11.84
CA TYR A 97 -14.05 -16.25 -11.02
C TYR A 97 -14.23 -16.59 -9.53
N PHE A 98 -15.47 -16.56 -9.05
CA PHE A 98 -15.87 -17.10 -7.75
C PHE A 98 -17.03 -18.08 -7.91
N ASP A 99 -16.91 -19.28 -7.34
CA ASP A 99 -17.94 -20.32 -7.48
C ASP A 99 -19.26 -19.92 -6.80
N ARG A 100 -19.19 -19.10 -5.73
CA ARG A 100 -20.36 -18.56 -5.05
C ARG A 100 -21.07 -17.45 -5.84
N PHE A 101 -20.35 -16.75 -6.72
CA PHE A 101 -20.85 -15.60 -7.48
C PHE A 101 -20.68 -15.86 -8.99
N ARG A 102 -21.31 -16.93 -9.50
CA ARG A 102 -21.11 -17.37 -10.89
C ARG A 102 -21.48 -16.35 -11.97
N ASP A 103 -22.43 -15.48 -11.66
CA ASP A 103 -22.87 -14.42 -12.57
C ASP A 103 -21.97 -13.18 -12.54
N TYR A 104 -20.97 -13.15 -11.65
CA TYR A 104 -20.06 -12.02 -11.53
C TYR A 104 -19.11 -11.94 -12.73
N GLU A 105 -18.38 -13.02 -12.98
CA GLU A 105 -17.38 -13.08 -14.04
C GLU A 105 -16.98 -14.52 -14.37
N GLN A 106 -16.55 -14.74 -15.61
CA GLN A 106 -15.93 -15.98 -16.07
C GLN A 106 -14.48 -15.75 -16.49
N VAL A 107 -13.61 -16.72 -16.21
CA VAL A 107 -12.18 -16.67 -16.49
C VAL A 107 -11.73 -17.97 -17.17
N ARG A 108 -10.82 -17.85 -18.13
CA ARG A 108 -10.16 -18.98 -18.78
C ARG A 108 -8.87 -19.31 -18.04
N VAL A 109 -8.78 -20.53 -17.54
CA VAL A 109 -7.60 -21.05 -16.84
C VAL A 109 -6.88 -22.04 -17.75
N THR A 110 -5.60 -21.80 -18.03
CA THR A 110 -4.75 -22.76 -18.75
C THR A 110 -4.58 -24.03 -17.93
N THR A 111 -4.73 -25.19 -18.56
CA THR A 111 -4.82 -26.50 -17.86
C THR A 111 -3.86 -27.53 -18.46
N GLY A 112 -3.67 -28.64 -17.75
CA GLY A 112 -2.89 -29.77 -18.22
C GLY A 112 -3.66 -30.59 -19.25
N TRP A 113 -2.92 -31.23 -20.16
CA TRP A 113 -3.51 -32.08 -21.19
C TRP A 113 -2.56 -33.20 -21.59
N LEU A 114 -3.10 -34.41 -21.75
CA LEU A 114 -2.38 -35.57 -22.24
C LEU A 114 -2.96 -36.00 -23.58
N GLN A 115 -2.13 -35.97 -24.61
CA GLN A 115 -2.41 -36.63 -25.87
C GLN A 115 -1.39 -37.75 -26.09
N ALA A 116 -1.88 -38.97 -26.25
CA ALA A 116 -1.05 -40.14 -26.49
C ALA A 116 -1.60 -40.91 -27.70
N THR A 117 -0.70 -41.33 -28.59
CA THR A 117 -1.03 -42.11 -29.79
C THR A 117 -0.14 -43.36 -29.87
N ALA A 118 -0.71 -44.48 -30.33
CA ALA A 118 0.00 -45.73 -30.59
C ALA A 118 -0.50 -46.31 -31.92
N ASP A 119 0.40 -46.69 -32.82
CA ASP A 119 0.09 -47.23 -34.15
C ASP A 119 -0.90 -46.35 -34.95
N GLY A 120 -0.76 -45.03 -34.85
CA GLY A 120 -1.64 -44.05 -35.51
C GLY A 120 -3.04 -43.93 -34.90
N ARG A 121 -3.29 -44.56 -33.74
CA ARG A 121 -4.54 -44.44 -32.98
C ARG A 121 -4.32 -43.61 -31.73
N THR A 122 -5.22 -42.66 -31.47
CA THR A 122 -5.28 -41.94 -30.19
C THR A 122 -5.71 -42.91 -29.10
N ILE A 123 -4.85 -43.08 -28.09
CA ILE A 123 -5.09 -43.91 -26.91
C ILE A 123 -5.51 -43.07 -25.68
N ALA A 124 -5.10 -41.80 -25.63
CA ALA A 124 -5.57 -40.82 -24.67
C ALA A 124 -5.58 -39.43 -25.30
N ASP A 125 -6.60 -38.65 -25.00
CA ASP A 125 -6.74 -37.23 -25.38
C ASP A 125 -7.61 -36.58 -24.31
N GLU A 126 -7.01 -36.34 -23.15
CA GLU A 126 -7.74 -36.03 -21.93
C GLU A 126 -7.10 -34.88 -21.14
N ARG A 127 -7.95 -34.17 -20.41
CA ARG A 127 -7.56 -33.10 -19.49
C ARG A 127 -6.88 -33.69 -18.27
N ILE A 128 -5.82 -33.02 -17.81
CA ILE A 128 -5.21 -33.24 -16.50
C ILE A 128 -5.39 -31.96 -15.69
N VAL A 129 -6.15 -32.04 -14.60
CA VAL A 129 -6.27 -30.92 -13.66
C VAL A 129 -4.91 -30.69 -13.00
N THR A 130 -4.38 -29.48 -13.10
CA THR A 130 -3.08 -29.11 -12.53
C THR A 130 -3.17 -28.92 -11.01
N ASP A 131 -2.03 -28.98 -10.31
CA ASP A 131 -1.99 -28.76 -8.86
C ASP A 131 -2.55 -27.38 -8.44
N PRO A 132 -2.25 -26.25 -9.14
CA PRO A 132 -2.89 -24.97 -8.88
C PRO A 132 -4.40 -25.00 -9.06
N GLU A 133 -4.91 -25.67 -10.10
CA GLU A 133 -6.35 -25.81 -10.33
C GLU A 133 -7.02 -26.61 -9.20
N ALA A 134 -6.43 -27.74 -8.80
CA ALA A 134 -6.94 -28.57 -7.72
C ALA A 134 -6.97 -27.81 -6.38
N PHE A 135 -5.92 -27.03 -6.08
CA PHE A 135 -5.93 -26.14 -4.93
C PHE A 135 -7.03 -25.08 -5.03
N TRP A 136 -7.16 -24.43 -6.19
CA TRP A 136 -8.15 -23.36 -6.36
C TRP A 136 -9.59 -23.88 -6.22
N ASP A 137 -9.86 -25.09 -6.72
CA ASP A 137 -11.12 -25.78 -6.51
C ASP A 137 -11.39 -26.02 -5.02
N TYR A 138 -10.40 -26.50 -4.26
CA TYR A 138 -10.50 -26.63 -2.80
C TYR A 138 -10.74 -25.28 -2.11
N TYR A 139 -9.99 -24.24 -2.50
CA TYR A 139 -10.10 -22.91 -1.91
C TYR A 139 -11.51 -22.31 -2.11
N GLN A 140 -12.07 -22.46 -3.31
CA GLN A 140 -13.40 -21.95 -3.67
C GLN A 140 -14.53 -22.79 -3.09
N ALA A 141 -14.38 -24.11 -3.00
CA ALA A 141 -15.44 -25.02 -2.55
C ALA A 141 -15.49 -25.23 -1.04
N GLU A 142 -14.35 -25.14 -0.34
CA GLU A 142 -14.25 -25.48 1.09
C GLU A 142 -13.85 -24.27 1.94
N VAL A 143 -12.87 -23.46 1.51
CA VAL A 143 -12.33 -22.37 2.35
C VAL A 143 -13.23 -21.13 2.32
N LEU A 144 -13.49 -20.57 1.13
CA LEU A 144 -14.30 -19.36 1.00
C LEU A 144 -15.74 -19.53 1.54
N PRO A 145 -16.43 -20.68 1.35
CA PRO A 145 -17.77 -20.87 1.92
C PRO A 145 -17.78 -20.90 3.44
N VAL A 146 -16.79 -21.52 4.09
CA VAL A 146 -16.69 -21.51 5.56
C VAL A 146 -16.47 -20.09 6.08
N ILE A 147 -15.63 -19.29 5.41
CA ILE A 147 -15.42 -17.88 5.77
C ILE A 147 -16.70 -17.07 5.55
N TYR A 148 -17.41 -17.30 4.44
CA TYR A 148 -18.70 -16.68 4.17
C TYR A 148 -19.71 -16.99 5.26
N ASP A 149 -19.88 -18.27 5.61
CA ASP A 149 -20.85 -18.72 6.60
C ASP A 149 -20.50 -18.14 7.97
N TYR A 150 -19.21 -18.11 8.34
CA TYR A 150 -18.74 -17.44 9.56
C TYR A 150 -19.13 -15.96 9.61
N VAL A 151 -18.87 -15.19 8.54
CA VAL A 151 -19.21 -13.76 8.50
C VAL A 151 -20.72 -13.56 8.48
N MET A 152 -21.49 -14.40 7.79
CA MET A 152 -22.93 -14.30 7.82
C MET A 152 -23.48 -14.64 9.22
N GLU A 153 -23.03 -15.72 9.84
CA GLU A 153 -23.48 -16.13 11.18
C GLU A 153 -23.19 -15.07 12.24
N LEU A 154 -21.95 -14.58 12.29
CA LEU A 154 -21.52 -13.58 13.27
C LEU A 154 -22.34 -12.29 13.19
N HIS A 155 -22.77 -11.91 11.98
CA HIS A 155 -23.53 -10.69 11.72
C HIS A 155 -25.04 -10.95 11.50
N GLU A 156 -25.57 -12.12 11.87
CA GLU A 156 -26.98 -12.49 11.72
C GLU A 156 -27.51 -12.30 10.27
N GLY A 157 -26.67 -12.64 9.29
CA GLY A 157 -26.91 -12.50 7.86
C GLY A 157 -26.81 -11.05 7.35
N MET A 158 -26.41 -10.12 8.22
CA MET A 158 -26.58 -8.69 8.03
C MET A 158 -25.32 -7.87 8.40
N PRO A 159 -24.14 -8.12 7.80
CA PRO A 159 -22.95 -7.31 8.06
C PRO A 159 -23.14 -5.88 7.56
N ASN A 160 -22.71 -4.85 8.29
CA ASN A 160 -22.76 -3.48 7.77
C ASN A 160 -21.75 -3.30 6.61
N GLY A 161 -22.18 -2.59 5.55
CA GLY A 161 -21.33 -2.28 4.40
C GLY A 161 -20.20 -1.29 4.73
N GLY A 162 -19.24 -1.16 3.80
CA GLY A 162 -18.09 -0.28 3.97
C GLY A 162 -17.17 -0.78 5.07
N SER A 163 -16.88 0.07 6.05
CA SER A 163 -16.03 -0.27 7.20
C SER A 163 -16.82 -0.28 8.53
N GLY A 164 -18.15 -0.37 8.45
CA GLY A 164 -19.04 -0.17 9.61
C GLY A 164 -18.92 -1.25 10.69
N ASP A 165 -18.60 -2.46 10.26
CA ASP A 165 -18.44 -3.67 11.07
C ASP A 165 -17.01 -4.24 10.98
N ALA A 166 -16.10 -3.51 10.34
CA ALA A 166 -14.76 -3.98 10.08
C ALA A 166 -13.87 -3.93 11.34
N PRO A 167 -12.87 -4.82 11.45
CA PRO A 167 -12.61 -5.95 10.55
C PRO A 167 -13.62 -7.09 10.71
N TYR A 168 -13.80 -7.89 9.66
CA TYR A 168 -14.76 -9.00 9.63
C TYR A 168 -14.16 -10.33 10.09
N PHE A 169 -12.83 -10.47 10.02
CA PHE A 169 -12.09 -11.57 10.64
C PHE A 169 -10.70 -11.12 11.11
N GLY A 170 -10.06 -11.93 11.96
CA GLY A 170 -8.73 -11.64 12.48
C GLY A 170 -7.62 -11.90 11.45
N SER A 171 -7.51 -13.14 10.98
CA SER A 171 -6.51 -13.55 10.00
C SER A 171 -6.90 -14.82 9.23
N LEU A 172 -6.41 -14.92 8.00
CA LEU A 172 -6.43 -16.09 7.14
C LEU A 172 -5.00 -16.35 6.69
N THR A 173 -4.37 -17.39 7.24
CA THR A 173 -3.04 -17.85 6.83
C THR A 173 -3.19 -19.09 5.96
N VAL A 174 -2.59 -19.06 4.77
CA VAL A 174 -2.57 -20.21 3.86
C VAL A 174 -1.12 -20.60 3.65
N GLU A 175 -0.68 -21.69 4.29
CA GLU A 175 0.64 -22.26 4.08
C GLU A 175 0.56 -23.36 3.02
N MET A 176 1.38 -23.24 1.98
CA MET A 176 1.30 -24.15 0.85
C MET A 176 2.69 -24.55 0.38
N ALA A 177 2.87 -25.85 0.14
CA ALA A 177 4.01 -26.39 -0.60
C ALA A 177 3.54 -27.15 -1.84
N MET A 178 4.05 -26.77 -3.01
CA MET A 178 3.61 -27.33 -4.31
C MET A 178 4.81 -27.49 -5.25
N SER A 179 4.79 -28.55 -6.07
CA SER A 179 5.89 -28.90 -6.97
C SER A 179 5.79 -28.15 -8.32
N GLU A 180 5.82 -26.83 -8.29
CA GLU A 180 5.69 -25.98 -9.48
C GLU A 180 7.04 -25.37 -9.92
N PRO A 181 7.18 -24.99 -11.20
CA PRO A 181 8.35 -24.26 -11.68
C PRO A 181 8.62 -22.99 -10.87
N ASP A 182 9.85 -22.79 -10.44
CA ASP A 182 10.24 -21.57 -9.72
C ASP A 182 11.69 -21.22 -10.04
N TYR A 183 11.87 -20.31 -11.00
CA TYR A 183 13.20 -19.89 -11.43
C TYR A 183 13.21 -18.48 -12.02
N ARG A 184 14.39 -17.85 -11.94
CA ARG A 184 14.65 -16.57 -12.60
C ARG A 184 14.85 -16.79 -14.10
N LEU A 185 14.37 -15.84 -14.89
CA LEU A 185 14.54 -15.88 -16.35
C LEU A 185 15.90 -15.32 -16.80
N ASP A 186 16.76 -14.86 -15.88
CA ASP A 186 18.02 -14.16 -16.14
C ASP A 186 17.87 -12.95 -17.10
N ILE A 187 16.67 -12.36 -17.10
CA ILE A 187 16.35 -11.11 -17.76
C ILE A 187 15.88 -10.19 -16.64
N ASP A 188 16.72 -9.23 -16.29
CA ASP A 188 16.39 -8.28 -15.24
C ASP A 188 15.95 -8.94 -13.90
N ASN A 189 14.72 -8.69 -13.42
CA ASN A 189 14.14 -9.34 -12.23
C ASN A 189 12.91 -10.18 -12.61
N GLU A 190 12.81 -10.58 -13.88
CA GLU A 190 11.68 -11.37 -14.37
C GLU A 190 11.85 -12.82 -13.89
N ILE A 191 10.76 -13.40 -13.39
CA ILE A 191 10.73 -14.77 -12.85
C ILE A 191 9.61 -15.56 -13.51
N HIS A 192 9.72 -16.88 -13.45
CA HIS A 192 8.62 -17.79 -13.74
C HIS A 192 8.32 -18.61 -12.48
N ALA A 193 7.29 -18.19 -11.74
CA ALA A 193 6.92 -18.76 -10.45
C ALA A 193 5.38 -18.79 -10.27
N PRO A 194 4.66 -19.86 -10.67
CA PRO A 194 3.22 -19.98 -10.46
C PRO A 194 2.81 -19.84 -8.99
N MET A 195 3.71 -20.17 -8.07
CA MET A 195 3.51 -19.99 -6.62
C MET A 195 3.40 -18.50 -6.22
N ASP A 196 4.15 -17.59 -6.85
CA ASP A 196 3.99 -16.13 -6.61
C ASP A 196 2.67 -15.62 -7.21
N ALA A 197 2.23 -16.19 -8.33
CA ALA A 197 0.89 -15.91 -8.88
C ALA A 197 -0.22 -16.39 -7.92
N LEU A 198 -0.12 -17.62 -7.40
CA LEU A 198 -1.06 -18.13 -6.38
C LEU A 198 -1.07 -17.29 -5.09
N HIS A 199 0.10 -16.76 -4.67
CA HIS A 199 0.18 -15.80 -3.57
C HIS A 199 -0.74 -14.61 -3.82
N GLU A 200 -0.66 -14.02 -5.02
CA GLU A 200 -1.49 -12.89 -5.43
C GLU A 200 -2.97 -13.25 -5.49
N GLU A 201 -3.32 -14.38 -6.09
CA GLU A 201 -4.70 -14.85 -6.26
C GLU A 201 -5.38 -15.11 -4.90
N ILE A 202 -4.66 -15.70 -3.93
CA ILE A 202 -5.18 -15.85 -2.56
C ILE A 202 -5.36 -14.49 -1.90
N TYR A 203 -4.36 -13.60 -2.01
CA TYR A 203 -4.38 -12.32 -1.33
C TYR A 203 -5.48 -11.38 -1.86
N PHE A 204 -5.44 -11.03 -3.15
CA PHE A 204 -6.42 -10.12 -3.74
C PHE A 204 -7.76 -10.79 -4.02
N GLY A 205 -7.78 -12.07 -4.37
CA GLY A 205 -9.03 -12.81 -4.54
C GLY A 205 -9.86 -12.84 -3.26
N THR A 206 -9.23 -13.00 -2.09
CA THR A 206 -9.96 -12.92 -0.81
C THR A 206 -10.47 -11.52 -0.52
N ILE A 207 -9.68 -10.47 -0.81
CA ILE A 207 -10.12 -9.08 -0.60
C ILE A 207 -11.30 -8.75 -1.51
N GLU A 208 -11.24 -9.14 -2.78
CA GLU A 208 -12.32 -8.91 -3.75
C GLU A 208 -13.57 -9.74 -3.42
N PHE A 209 -13.42 -10.96 -2.89
CA PHE A 209 -14.54 -11.76 -2.40
C PHE A 209 -15.37 -11.00 -1.36
N PHE A 210 -14.73 -10.28 -0.42
CA PHE A 210 -15.41 -9.44 0.57
C PHE A 210 -16.05 -8.18 -0.03
N ASP A 211 -15.42 -7.56 -1.04
CA ASP A 211 -16.03 -6.43 -1.76
C ASP A 211 -17.32 -6.87 -2.48
N ILE A 212 -17.28 -8.00 -3.20
CA ILE A 212 -18.43 -8.57 -3.90
C ILE A 212 -19.53 -8.99 -2.91
N LEU A 213 -19.14 -9.68 -1.82
CA LEU A 213 -20.05 -10.09 -0.76
C LEU A 213 -20.86 -8.90 -0.24
N GLY A 214 -20.20 -7.80 0.10
CA GLY A 214 -20.86 -6.60 0.60
C GLY A 214 -21.75 -5.92 -0.44
N ARG A 215 -21.31 -5.85 -1.70
CA ARG A 215 -22.11 -5.26 -2.79
C ARG A 215 -23.39 -6.03 -3.04
N ASN A 216 -23.29 -7.35 -3.11
CA ASN A 216 -24.44 -8.22 -3.37
C ASN A 216 -25.42 -8.24 -2.21
N SER A 217 -24.95 -8.12 -0.96
CA SER A 217 -25.81 -8.17 0.22
C SER A 217 -26.30 -6.80 0.70
N ARG A 218 -25.52 -5.72 0.52
CA ARG A 218 -25.75 -4.40 1.13
C ARG A 218 -25.61 -3.19 0.20
N GLY A 219 -25.22 -3.38 -1.07
CA GLY A 219 -24.96 -2.29 -2.00
C GLY A 219 -23.64 -1.53 -1.77
N GLN A 220 -22.85 -1.90 -0.75
CA GLN A 220 -21.50 -1.40 -0.49
C GLN A 220 -20.59 -2.56 -0.12
N GLY A 221 -19.38 -2.62 -0.69
CA GLY A 221 -18.42 -3.68 -0.39
C GLY A 221 -17.96 -3.70 1.06
N LEU A 222 -17.58 -4.87 1.56
CA LEU A 222 -17.01 -5.03 2.90
C LEU A 222 -15.50 -4.72 2.83
N THR A 223 -15.11 -3.56 3.38
CA THR A 223 -13.73 -3.07 3.36
C THR A 223 -13.01 -3.39 4.67
N PHE A 224 -11.68 -3.43 4.65
CA PHE A 224 -10.86 -3.88 5.78
C PHE A 224 -11.24 -5.32 6.25
N PRO A 225 -11.31 -6.32 5.34
CA PRO A 225 -11.80 -7.66 5.64
C PRO A 225 -11.13 -8.31 6.85
N GLY A 226 -9.79 -8.28 6.88
CA GLY A 226 -8.96 -8.98 7.85
C GLY A 226 -7.56 -9.21 7.28
N ARG A 227 -6.68 -9.86 8.04
CA ARG A 227 -5.30 -10.12 7.61
C ARG A 227 -5.23 -11.35 6.70
N VAL A 228 -4.86 -11.21 5.44
CA VAL A 228 -4.67 -12.35 4.51
C VAL A 228 -3.18 -12.61 4.30
N ILE A 229 -2.71 -13.81 4.64
CA ILE A 229 -1.29 -14.16 4.74
C ILE A 229 -1.01 -15.48 4.00
N PRO A 230 -0.77 -15.44 2.68
CA PRO A 230 -0.26 -16.58 1.93
C PRO A 230 1.23 -16.79 2.25
N ARG A 231 1.63 -18.03 2.54
CA ARG A 231 3.02 -18.46 2.77
C ARG A 231 3.36 -19.60 1.80
N MET A 232 4.11 -19.25 0.77
CA MET A 232 4.46 -20.16 -0.33
C MET A 232 5.78 -20.90 -0.06
N GLN A 233 5.82 -22.19 -0.33
CA GLN A 233 7.00 -23.05 -0.21
C GLN A 233 7.16 -23.86 -1.51
N PRO A 234 7.80 -23.30 -2.54
CA PRO A 234 8.07 -24.04 -3.77
C PRO A 234 8.91 -25.28 -3.47
N LYS A 235 8.58 -26.41 -4.10
CA LYS A 235 9.39 -27.65 -4.05
C LYS A 235 9.59 -28.21 -5.45
N SER A 236 10.54 -29.11 -5.60
CA SER A 236 10.90 -29.73 -6.89
C SER A 236 11.07 -31.24 -6.81
N ASP A 237 10.54 -31.85 -5.74
CA ASP A 237 10.65 -33.27 -5.46
C ASP A 237 9.56 -34.12 -6.14
N GLY A 238 8.61 -33.48 -6.84
CA GLY A 238 7.48 -34.14 -7.50
C GLY A 238 6.45 -34.73 -6.53
N SER A 239 6.54 -34.44 -5.23
CA SER A 239 5.56 -34.89 -4.25
C SER A 239 4.30 -34.03 -4.31
N ALA A 240 3.15 -34.64 -3.98
CA ALA A 240 1.84 -33.99 -4.00
C ALA A 240 1.81 -32.71 -3.15
N ALA A 241 1.05 -31.70 -3.59
CA ALA A 241 0.89 -30.44 -2.86
C ALA A 241 0.37 -30.65 -1.42
N THR A 242 0.83 -29.83 -0.48
CA THR A 242 0.35 -29.81 0.90
C THR A 242 -0.11 -28.40 1.25
N VAL A 243 -1.29 -28.28 1.87
CA VAL A 243 -1.89 -27.00 2.24
C VAL A 243 -2.36 -27.06 3.70
N GLU A 244 -2.05 -26.03 4.46
CA GLU A 244 -2.62 -25.75 5.79
C GLU A 244 -3.31 -24.38 5.75
N VAL A 245 -4.57 -24.35 6.16
CA VAL A 245 -5.36 -23.11 6.23
C VAL A 245 -5.73 -22.86 7.69
N VAL A 246 -5.27 -21.72 8.22
CA VAL A 246 -5.59 -21.26 9.57
C VAL A 246 -6.42 -19.99 9.49
N PHE A 247 -7.65 -20.05 9.98
CA PHE A 247 -8.57 -18.91 10.04
C PHE A 247 -8.85 -18.55 11.50
N THR A 248 -8.79 -17.25 11.82
CA THR A 248 -9.13 -16.74 13.16
C THR A 248 -10.26 -15.72 13.06
N GLY A 249 -11.36 -15.99 13.77
CA GLY A 249 -12.50 -15.08 13.89
C GLY A 249 -12.54 -14.29 15.21
N PHE A 250 -13.47 -13.34 15.28
CA PHE A 250 -13.93 -12.66 16.48
C PHE A 250 -15.11 -13.40 17.14
N ALA A 251 -15.26 -13.18 18.45
CA ALA A 251 -16.38 -13.67 19.24
C ALA A 251 -17.67 -12.86 19.00
N THR A 252 -17.54 -11.61 18.55
CA THR A 252 -18.68 -10.71 18.29
C THR A 252 -18.48 -9.97 16.97
N SER A 253 -19.57 -9.60 16.30
CA SER A 253 -19.57 -8.84 15.04
C SER A 253 -19.06 -7.42 15.16
N ARG A 254 -18.99 -6.90 16.38
CA ARG A 254 -18.58 -5.54 16.71
C ARG A 254 -18.18 -5.47 18.19
N PRO A 255 -17.40 -4.44 18.60
CA PRO A 255 -17.13 -4.19 20.00
C PRO A 255 -18.44 -4.13 20.79
N ALA A 256 -18.53 -4.93 21.85
CA ALA A 256 -19.71 -5.01 22.69
C ALA A 256 -19.34 -5.47 24.09
N VAL A 257 -20.17 -5.10 25.06
CA VAL A 257 -20.20 -5.72 26.38
C VAL A 257 -21.33 -6.74 26.37
N ILE A 258 -20.99 -8.00 26.64
CA ILE A 258 -21.97 -9.07 26.85
C ILE A 258 -21.91 -9.46 28.31
N VAL A 259 -23.07 -9.45 28.96
CA VAL A 259 -23.25 -9.92 30.33
C VAL A 259 -24.19 -11.11 30.29
N GLU A 260 -23.61 -12.29 30.44
CA GLU A 260 -24.35 -13.51 30.74
C GLU A 260 -24.63 -13.53 32.25
N TYR A 261 -25.88 -13.77 32.64
CA TYR A 261 -26.30 -13.81 34.03
C TYR A 261 -27.18 -15.02 34.31
N GLN A 262 -27.20 -15.44 35.57
CA GLN A 262 -28.18 -16.35 36.12
C GLN A 262 -28.90 -15.62 37.25
N ASP A 263 -30.22 -15.59 37.22
CA ASP A 263 -30.99 -14.98 38.29
C ASP A 263 -31.14 -15.91 39.51
N ASP A 264 -31.74 -15.37 40.58
CA ASP A 264 -31.92 -16.10 41.84
C ASP A 264 -32.88 -17.30 41.70
N GLU A 265 -33.67 -17.38 40.62
CA GLU A 265 -34.57 -18.50 40.31
C GLU A 265 -33.84 -19.60 39.51
N GLY A 266 -32.61 -19.32 39.07
CA GLY A 266 -31.76 -20.23 38.31
C GLY A 266 -31.91 -20.06 36.79
N ASP A 267 -32.69 -19.09 36.33
CA ASP A 267 -32.87 -18.81 34.91
C ASP A 267 -31.65 -18.06 34.36
N THR A 268 -31.17 -18.47 33.19
CA THR A 268 -30.02 -17.86 32.52
C THR A 268 -30.47 -16.86 31.46
N GLY A 269 -29.79 -15.72 31.38
CA GLY A 269 -30.04 -14.71 30.36
C GLY A 269 -28.75 -14.05 29.87
N GLU A 270 -28.88 -13.29 28.79
CA GLU A 270 -27.80 -12.49 28.22
C GLU A 270 -28.29 -11.05 28.03
N VAL A 271 -27.45 -10.08 28.40
CA VAL A 271 -27.60 -8.68 28.05
C VAL A 271 -26.42 -8.26 27.19
N ARG A 272 -26.69 -7.77 25.98
CA ARG A 272 -25.70 -7.24 25.07
C ARG A 272 -25.84 -5.73 24.92
N LEU A 273 -24.71 -5.02 25.02
CA LEU A 273 -24.59 -3.61 24.67
C LEU A 273 -23.47 -3.45 23.64
N ASP A 274 -23.84 -3.15 22.40
CA ASP A 274 -22.88 -2.77 21.39
C ASP A 274 -22.20 -1.43 21.76
N ILE A 275 -20.92 -1.31 21.42
CA ILE A 275 -20.13 -0.09 21.57
C ILE A 275 -19.85 0.44 20.16
N PRO A 276 -20.83 1.13 19.53
CA PRO A 276 -20.62 1.65 18.20
C PRO A 276 -19.64 2.81 18.23
N LYS A 277 -19.02 3.08 17.08
CA LYS A 277 -18.31 4.33 16.87
C LYS A 277 -19.32 5.50 16.93
N THR A 278 -19.11 6.41 17.87
CA THR A 278 -19.95 7.61 18.03
C THR A 278 -19.59 8.67 16.99
N GLY A 279 -20.57 9.47 16.56
CA GLY A 279 -20.41 10.64 15.69
C GLY A 279 -19.86 11.88 16.39
N LEU A 280 -19.24 11.71 17.57
CA LEU A 280 -18.67 12.80 18.35
C LEU A 280 -17.56 13.50 17.56
N GLU A 281 -17.75 14.79 17.31
CA GLU A 281 -16.72 15.62 16.66
C GLU A 281 -15.48 15.73 17.54
N ARG A 282 -14.31 15.87 16.90
CA ARG A 282 -13.03 16.05 17.60
C ARG A 282 -13.10 17.20 18.63
N PRO A 283 -12.75 16.96 19.92
CA PRO A 283 -12.74 18.00 20.94
C PRO A 283 -11.82 19.16 20.56
N SER A 284 -12.24 20.38 20.89
CA SER A 284 -11.49 21.60 20.55
C SER A 284 -10.87 22.23 21.80
N ALA A 285 -9.56 22.47 21.79
CA ALA A 285 -8.90 23.18 22.87
C ALA A 285 -9.36 24.64 22.93
N ARG A 286 -9.76 25.10 24.12
CA ARG A 286 -10.29 26.46 24.36
C ARG A 286 -9.51 27.24 25.41
N LEU A 287 -8.85 26.55 26.32
CA LEU A 287 -8.09 27.17 27.40
C LEU A 287 -6.82 26.36 27.65
N ALA A 288 -5.68 27.04 27.77
CA ALA A 288 -4.45 26.44 28.28
C ALA A 288 -3.86 27.38 29.33
N LYS A 289 -3.50 26.84 30.50
CA LYS A 289 -2.77 27.58 31.54
C LYS A 289 -1.39 26.96 31.70
N VAL A 290 -0.38 27.81 31.62
CA VAL A 290 1.03 27.49 31.85
C VAL A 290 1.55 28.28 33.05
N HIS A 291 2.66 27.84 33.62
CA HIS A 291 3.36 28.55 34.69
C HIS A 291 4.84 28.68 34.33
N GLU A 292 5.49 29.78 34.70
CA GLU A 292 6.85 30.12 34.24
C GLU A 292 7.90 29.06 34.62
N ASP A 293 7.74 28.45 35.80
CA ASP A 293 8.71 27.48 36.36
C ASP A 293 8.21 26.02 36.36
N GLU A 294 7.10 25.71 35.68
CA GLU A 294 6.57 24.34 35.61
C GLU A 294 6.59 23.85 34.15
N PRO A 295 7.24 22.71 33.83
CA PRO A 295 7.20 22.15 32.49
C PRO A 295 5.78 21.64 32.17
N GLY A 296 5.29 21.98 30.98
CA GLY A 296 4.01 21.48 30.46
C GLY A 296 2.83 22.44 30.70
N LEU A 297 1.62 21.87 30.78
CA LEU A 297 0.37 22.60 30.94
C LEU A 297 -0.19 22.33 32.35
N ARG A 298 -0.39 23.37 33.15
CA ARG A 298 -1.07 23.22 34.45
C ARG A 298 -2.53 22.82 34.28
N HIS A 299 -3.17 23.29 33.21
CA HIS A 299 -4.57 23.07 32.94
C HIS A 299 -4.89 23.19 31.45
N LEU A 300 -5.70 22.28 30.93
CA LEU A 300 -6.20 22.28 29.56
C LEU A 300 -7.73 22.18 29.56
N GLY A 301 -8.40 23.23 29.09
CA GLY A 301 -9.85 23.24 28.87
C GLY A 301 -10.18 22.85 27.43
N LEU A 302 -10.98 21.80 27.27
CA LEU A 302 -11.46 21.28 25.99
C LEU A 302 -12.97 21.45 25.89
N ARG A 303 -13.46 21.94 24.75
CA ARG A 303 -14.87 21.90 24.41
C ARG A 303 -15.20 20.61 23.66
N VAL A 304 -16.19 19.90 24.16
CA VAL A 304 -16.83 18.75 23.52
C VAL A 304 -18.22 19.18 23.09
N ARG A 305 -18.48 19.12 21.79
CA ARG A 305 -19.82 19.38 21.26
C ARG A 305 -20.69 18.16 21.50
N VAL A 306 -21.90 18.37 21.98
CA VAL A 306 -22.90 17.32 22.26
C VAL A 306 -24.25 17.70 21.64
N ASP A 307 -25.19 16.77 21.61
CA ASP A 307 -26.47 16.91 20.92
C ASP A 307 -27.62 17.25 21.87
N THR A 308 -27.53 16.79 23.12
CA THR A 308 -28.50 17.06 24.19
C THR A 308 -27.80 17.41 25.50
N ASP A 309 -28.50 18.08 26.42
CA ASP A 309 -28.00 18.28 27.78
C ASP A 309 -28.15 17.02 28.65
N LEU A 310 -29.37 16.47 28.70
CA LEU A 310 -29.71 15.26 29.45
C LEU A 310 -29.55 14.01 28.58
N ASP A 311 -29.28 12.87 29.21
CA ASP A 311 -29.39 11.58 28.56
C ASP A 311 -30.88 11.31 28.25
N ALA A 312 -31.21 11.35 26.96
CA ALA A 312 -32.55 11.17 26.44
C ALA A 312 -32.69 9.86 25.66
N ARG A 313 -31.74 8.92 25.80
CA ARG A 313 -31.67 7.69 25.00
C ARG A 313 -32.99 6.93 24.97
N ASP A 314 -33.58 6.65 26.13
CA ASP A 314 -34.84 5.88 26.24
C ASP A 314 -36.02 6.55 25.51
N SER A 315 -36.02 7.88 25.41
CA SER A 315 -37.01 8.61 24.61
C SER A 315 -36.68 8.56 23.12
N LEU A 316 -35.41 8.68 22.76
CA LEU A 316 -34.95 8.71 21.37
C LEU A 316 -35.07 7.35 20.67
N ILE A 317 -34.93 6.25 21.39
CA ILE A 317 -35.12 4.90 20.82
C ILE A 317 -36.59 4.61 20.43
N THR A 318 -37.54 5.44 20.88
CA THR A 318 -38.93 5.39 20.39
C THR A 318 -39.11 6.07 19.03
N LEU A 319 -38.13 6.89 18.62
CA LEU A 319 -38.14 7.69 17.39
C LEU A 319 -37.18 7.15 16.32
N SER A 320 -36.15 6.43 16.72
CA SER A 320 -35.10 5.90 15.85
C SER A 320 -34.58 4.57 16.38
N ALA A 321 -33.94 3.77 15.52
CA ALA A 321 -33.33 2.50 15.94
C ALA A 321 -32.29 2.74 17.05
N PRO A 322 -32.18 1.85 18.06
CA PRO A 322 -31.22 2.02 19.16
C PRO A 322 -29.79 2.30 18.70
N GLU A 323 -29.30 1.53 17.72
CA GLU A 323 -27.96 1.72 17.15
C GLU A 323 -27.77 3.11 16.52
N ALA A 324 -28.79 3.65 15.85
CA ALA A 324 -28.72 4.99 15.27
C ALA A 324 -28.66 6.08 16.35
N VAL A 325 -29.41 5.90 17.44
CA VAL A 325 -29.33 6.80 18.61
C VAL A 325 -27.94 6.73 19.23
N ASP A 326 -27.44 5.52 19.51
CA ASP A 326 -26.13 5.32 20.16
C ASP A 326 -24.95 5.82 19.31
N ARG A 327 -25.08 5.77 17.98
CA ARG A 327 -24.09 6.32 17.05
C ARG A 327 -24.14 7.84 16.96
N SER A 328 -25.32 8.47 17.03
CA SER A 328 -25.49 9.88 16.62
C SER A 328 -25.78 10.86 17.75
N MET A 329 -26.22 10.38 18.91
CA MET A 329 -26.70 11.23 20.00
C MET A 329 -25.78 11.09 21.21
N VAL A 330 -24.98 12.12 21.45
CA VAL A 330 -24.14 12.20 22.66
C VAL A 330 -24.67 13.32 23.55
N SER A 331 -24.91 13.04 24.83
CA SER A 331 -25.40 14.05 25.78
C SER A 331 -24.29 14.65 26.63
N ALA A 332 -24.52 15.87 27.15
CA ALA A 332 -23.62 16.50 28.11
C ALA A 332 -23.48 15.67 29.39
N ALA A 333 -24.59 15.08 29.86
CA ALA A 333 -24.61 14.18 31.01
C ALA A 333 -23.73 12.93 30.80
N GLN A 334 -23.75 12.33 29.61
CA GLN A 334 -22.90 11.18 29.28
C GLN A 334 -21.40 11.54 29.28
N ILE A 335 -21.04 12.71 28.74
CA ILE A 335 -19.64 13.17 28.78
C ILE A 335 -19.18 13.41 30.22
N GLU A 336 -20.01 14.06 31.04
CA GLU A 336 -19.73 14.27 32.46
C GLU A 336 -19.54 12.94 33.20
N ALA A 337 -20.46 11.99 33.02
CA ALA A 337 -20.38 10.66 33.61
C ALA A 337 -19.13 9.89 33.14
N THR A 338 -18.78 9.96 31.84
CA THR A 338 -17.59 9.29 31.30
C THR A 338 -16.30 9.76 32.00
N ILE A 339 -16.17 11.07 32.26
CA ILE A 339 -15.00 11.61 32.96
C ILE A 339 -14.96 11.15 34.42
N GLN A 340 -16.10 11.12 35.10
CA GLN A 340 -16.21 10.62 36.47
C GLN A 340 -15.88 9.12 36.56
N GLU A 341 -16.35 8.31 35.61
CA GLU A 341 -16.05 6.88 35.53
C GLU A 341 -14.58 6.63 35.24
N ILE A 342 -13.93 7.43 34.40
CA ILE A 342 -12.47 7.35 34.21
C ILE A 342 -11.74 7.60 35.52
N GLU A 343 -12.13 8.60 36.33
CA GLU A 343 -11.54 8.82 37.65
C GLU A 343 -11.79 7.65 38.61
N SER A 344 -13.02 7.11 38.62
CA SER A 344 -13.39 5.94 39.43
C SER A 344 -12.53 4.72 39.06
N LEU A 345 -12.43 4.38 37.78
CA LEU A 345 -11.63 3.28 37.28
C LEU A 345 -10.14 3.47 37.60
N ARG A 346 -9.61 4.68 37.42
CA ARG A 346 -8.23 5.02 37.81
C ARG A 346 -7.98 4.77 39.29
N SER A 347 -8.93 5.12 40.16
CA SER A 347 -8.81 4.88 41.60
C SER A 347 -8.73 3.38 41.95
N GLN A 348 -9.25 2.52 41.09
CA GLN A 348 -9.18 1.05 41.18
C GLN A 348 -7.97 0.47 40.42
N GLY A 349 -7.08 1.30 39.88
CA GLY A 349 -5.91 0.86 39.09
C GLY A 349 -6.22 0.47 37.65
N LEU A 350 -7.44 0.70 37.15
CA LEU A 350 -7.85 0.44 35.77
C LEU A 350 -7.76 1.73 34.93
N TYR A 351 -7.52 1.60 33.63
CA TYR A 351 -7.47 2.75 32.70
C TYR A 351 -6.55 3.91 33.15
N SER A 352 -5.48 3.62 33.89
CA SER A 352 -4.54 4.61 34.43
C SER A 352 -3.93 5.52 33.35
N THR A 353 -3.81 5.01 32.13
CA THR A 353 -3.21 5.70 30.98
C THR A 353 -4.24 6.52 30.17
N ALA A 354 -5.54 6.24 30.28
CA ALA A 354 -6.58 6.87 29.46
C ALA A 354 -6.71 8.35 29.79
N LEU A 355 -6.64 9.25 28.80
CA LEU A 355 -6.65 10.72 28.99
C LEU A 355 -5.60 11.22 30.00
N SER A 356 -4.44 10.56 30.06
CA SER A 356 -3.29 11.00 30.85
C SER A 356 -2.16 11.45 29.93
N TYR A 357 -1.54 12.58 30.26
CA TYR A 357 -0.51 13.21 29.42
C TYR A 357 0.64 13.70 30.30
N HIS A 358 1.88 13.55 29.82
CA HIS A 358 3.06 14.06 30.52
C HIS A 358 2.98 15.57 30.71
N GLY A 359 3.29 16.04 31.92
CA GLY A 359 3.29 17.46 32.25
C GLY A 359 1.93 18.14 32.18
N LEU A 360 0.81 17.40 32.20
CA LEU A 360 -0.54 17.96 32.24
C LEU A 360 -1.15 17.85 33.64
N GLY A 361 -1.40 19.00 34.28
CA GLY A 361 -1.93 19.03 35.65
C GLY A 361 -3.41 18.68 35.77
N SER A 362 -4.25 19.13 34.84
CA SER A 362 -5.69 18.81 34.81
C SER A 362 -6.29 19.03 33.42
N ILE A 363 -7.33 18.27 33.10
CA ILE A 363 -8.19 18.48 31.93
C ILE A 363 -9.56 18.95 32.42
N GLU A 364 -10.08 20.02 31.86
CA GLU A 364 -11.46 20.45 32.06
C GLU A 364 -12.24 20.25 30.75
N ILE A 365 -13.34 19.52 30.81
CA ILE A 365 -14.20 19.23 29.68
C ILE A 365 -15.45 20.10 29.77
N TRP A 366 -15.68 20.95 28.78
CA TRP A 366 -16.89 21.73 28.60
C TRP A 366 -17.80 21.02 27.59
N ALA A 367 -18.80 20.30 28.09
CA ALA A 367 -19.81 19.68 27.24
C ALA A 367 -20.90 20.71 26.92
N GLU A 368 -20.99 21.09 25.64
CA GLU A 368 -21.87 22.16 25.16
C GLU A 368 -22.75 21.68 24.01
N TRP A 369 -24.07 21.70 24.23
CA TRP A 369 -25.05 21.38 23.19
C TRP A 369 -25.44 22.59 22.33
N THR A 370 -25.23 23.80 22.85
CA THR A 370 -25.51 25.04 22.12
C THR A 370 -24.36 25.42 21.18
N HIS A 371 -24.70 26.01 20.03
CA HIS A 371 -23.70 26.58 19.11
C HIS A 371 -23.00 27.82 19.67
N LYS A 372 -23.61 28.50 20.65
CA LYS A 372 -23.00 29.62 21.37
C LYS A 372 -22.34 29.11 22.66
N GLN A 373 -21.16 29.62 22.96
CA GLN A 373 -20.52 29.42 24.25
C GLN A 373 -21.33 30.19 25.30
N ASP A 374 -22.02 29.45 26.17
CA ASP A 374 -22.75 29.99 27.30
C ASP A 374 -22.38 29.19 28.54
N PRO A 375 -21.60 29.79 29.47
CA PRO A 375 -21.21 29.13 30.70
C PRO A 375 -22.37 28.63 31.56
N ASN A 376 -23.59 29.17 31.37
CA ASN A 376 -24.77 28.75 32.13
C ASN A 376 -25.46 27.51 31.55
N SER A 377 -25.17 27.16 30.29
CA SER A 377 -25.77 26.01 29.59
C SER A 377 -24.76 24.90 29.30
N ARG A 378 -23.54 25.00 29.86
CA ARG A 378 -22.49 23.98 29.73
C ARG A 378 -22.43 23.10 30.96
N ARG A 379 -22.18 21.80 30.76
CA ARG A 379 -21.72 20.92 31.84
C ARG A 379 -20.20 20.90 31.85
N THR A 380 -19.62 20.88 33.05
CA THR A 380 -18.17 20.89 33.21
C THR A 380 -17.75 19.70 34.06
N ALA A 381 -16.88 18.86 33.50
CA ALA A 381 -16.21 17.80 34.23
C ALA A 381 -14.71 18.08 34.26
N THR A 382 -14.05 17.74 35.37
CA THR A 382 -12.60 17.89 35.51
C THR A 382 -11.98 16.53 35.74
N LEU A 383 -10.89 16.27 35.04
CA LEU A 383 -10.05 15.10 35.22
C LEU A 383 -8.70 15.55 35.76
N ASN A 384 -8.34 15.04 36.94
CA ASN A 384 -7.04 15.34 37.53
C ASN A 384 -5.89 14.69 36.74
N GLY A 385 -4.71 15.31 36.77
CA GLY A 385 -3.45 14.78 36.22
C GLY A 385 -2.86 13.62 37.04
N ASN A 386 -3.68 12.87 37.77
CA ASN A 386 -3.28 11.72 38.59
C ASN A 386 -3.20 10.39 37.82
N GLY A 387 -3.37 10.43 36.49
CA GLY A 387 -3.14 9.29 35.62
C GLY A 387 -1.66 8.96 35.47
N SER A 388 -1.36 7.81 34.88
CA SER A 388 -0.01 7.35 34.57
C SER A 388 0.18 7.35 33.05
N PRO A 389 0.62 8.47 32.44
CA PRO A 389 0.84 8.51 31.00
C PRO A 389 1.87 7.47 30.57
N ASN A 390 1.61 6.83 29.42
CA ASN A 390 2.58 5.93 28.81
C ASN A 390 3.93 6.64 28.69
N PRO A 391 5.06 5.99 29.04
CA PRO A 391 6.38 6.59 28.90
C PRO A 391 6.56 7.23 27.52
N LEU A 392 7.23 8.39 27.49
CA LEU A 392 7.64 8.96 26.21
C LEU A 392 8.57 7.95 25.53
N ALA A 393 8.32 7.69 24.25
CA ALA A 393 9.20 6.83 23.48
C ALA A 393 10.55 7.53 23.34
N GLU A 394 11.58 6.99 24.00
CA GLU A 394 12.94 7.49 23.88
C GLU A 394 13.63 6.81 22.72
N TRP A 395 14.01 7.59 21.72
CA TRP A 395 14.62 7.06 20.51
C TRP A 395 15.99 6.43 20.77
N GLN A 396 16.66 6.79 21.87
CA GLN A 396 17.92 6.22 22.31
C GLN A 396 17.80 4.71 22.55
N SER A 397 16.61 4.20 22.87
CA SER A 397 16.34 2.77 22.98
C SER A 397 16.48 2.01 21.65
N LEU A 398 16.49 2.71 20.52
CA LEU A 398 16.71 2.13 19.19
C LEU A 398 18.20 1.94 18.87
N LEU A 399 19.10 2.57 19.62
CA LEU A 399 20.54 2.46 19.40
C LEU A 399 21.08 1.10 19.83
N PRO A 400 22.06 0.53 19.11
CA PRO A 400 22.86 -0.56 19.63
C PRO A 400 23.58 -0.15 20.92
N GLU A 401 23.85 -1.11 21.79
CA GLU A 401 24.71 -0.89 22.97
C GLU A 401 26.10 -0.38 22.53
N ASN A 402 26.61 0.65 23.21
CA ASN A 402 27.92 1.26 22.97
C ASN A 402 28.15 1.76 21.54
N TRP A 403 27.10 2.22 20.84
CA TRP A 403 27.24 2.79 19.51
C TRP A 403 28.16 4.03 19.48
N SER A 404 29.14 4.01 18.57
CA SER A 404 29.93 5.17 18.14
C SER A 404 30.01 5.21 16.62
N TYR A 405 30.16 6.41 16.06
CA TYR A 405 30.28 6.59 14.61
C TYR A 405 31.73 6.72 14.19
N GLU A 406 32.23 5.71 13.45
CA GLU A 406 33.62 5.62 13.00
C GLU A 406 33.81 6.07 11.54
N GLY A 407 32.79 6.65 10.92
CA GLY A 407 32.80 7.07 9.51
C GLY A 407 32.30 6.00 8.53
N ASP A 408 31.92 4.83 9.02
CA ASP A 408 31.37 3.75 8.20
C ASP A 408 29.98 4.07 7.63
N ARG A 409 29.56 3.31 6.62
CA ARG A 409 28.22 3.41 6.05
C ARG A 409 27.17 2.92 7.05
N ILE A 410 26.15 3.74 7.35
CA ILE A 410 25.03 3.43 8.24
C ILE A 410 23.95 2.60 7.52
N VAL A 411 23.59 2.97 6.28
CA VAL A 411 22.46 2.36 5.55
C VAL A 411 22.94 1.23 4.65
N GLN A 412 22.62 -0.02 4.97
CA GLN A 412 22.97 -1.20 4.15
C GLN A 412 22.22 -1.23 2.81
N TRP A 413 22.67 -2.10 1.89
CA TRP A 413 22.08 -2.25 0.55
C TRP A 413 21.93 -3.70 0.08
N ASP A 414 22.06 -4.66 0.99
CA ASP A 414 22.14 -6.10 0.71
C ASP A 414 20.80 -6.80 0.86
N THR A 415 19.94 -6.34 1.78
CA THR A 415 18.61 -6.92 2.04
C THR A 415 17.54 -5.84 2.19
N PRO A 416 16.26 -6.17 1.97
CA PRO A 416 15.17 -5.29 2.37
C PRO A 416 15.32 -4.84 3.83
N ILE A 417 15.23 -3.54 4.09
CA ILE A 417 15.33 -2.97 5.44
C ILE A 417 13.97 -3.13 6.15
N PRO A 418 13.86 -3.96 7.22
CA PRO A 418 12.66 -4.05 8.04
C PRO A 418 12.54 -2.83 8.99
N PRO A 419 11.34 -2.56 9.55
CA PRO A 419 11.13 -1.40 10.41
C PRO A 419 12.09 -1.27 11.60
N PRO A 420 12.41 -2.33 12.38
CA PRO A 420 13.35 -2.21 13.50
C PRO A 420 14.74 -1.74 13.06
N GLU A 421 15.25 -2.27 11.94
CA GLU A 421 16.55 -1.91 11.40
C GLU A 421 16.56 -0.47 10.84
N GLY A 422 15.53 -0.09 10.09
CA GLY A 422 15.44 1.28 9.55
C GLY A 422 15.26 2.34 10.65
N HIS A 423 14.52 2.03 11.72
CA HIS A 423 14.43 2.91 12.90
C HIS A 423 15.76 2.99 13.65
N GLN A 424 16.51 1.89 13.74
CA GLN A 424 17.87 1.93 14.27
C GLN A 424 18.80 2.80 13.39
N MET A 425 18.67 2.78 12.06
CA MET A 425 19.50 3.61 11.17
C MET A 425 19.28 5.11 11.40
N ILE A 426 18.05 5.57 11.51
CA ILE A 426 17.78 6.99 11.81
C ILE A 426 18.22 7.38 13.23
N ALA A 427 18.16 6.44 14.19
CA ALA A 427 18.71 6.65 15.54
C ALA A 427 20.24 6.78 15.52
N LYS A 428 20.93 5.92 14.76
CA LYS A 428 22.38 6.03 14.55
C LYS A 428 22.75 7.39 13.94
N MET A 429 21.98 7.88 12.97
CA MET A 429 22.18 9.23 12.39
C MET A 429 21.99 10.33 13.44
N ALA A 430 20.89 10.30 14.21
CA ALA A 430 20.62 11.26 15.27
C ALA A 430 21.68 11.28 16.38
N ALA A 431 22.25 10.12 16.71
CA ALA A 431 23.33 10.03 17.69
C ALA A 431 24.68 10.55 17.17
N SER A 432 24.86 10.63 15.85
CA SER A 432 26.15 10.93 15.21
C SER A 432 26.25 12.35 14.68
N PHE A 433 25.10 13.00 14.42
CA PHE A 433 25.05 14.30 13.76
C PHE A 433 24.03 15.22 14.43
N ASP A 434 24.48 16.40 14.88
CA ASP A 434 23.63 17.42 15.51
C ASP A 434 22.54 17.97 14.58
N GLU A 435 22.68 17.76 13.26
CA GLU A 435 21.67 18.12 12.26
C GLU A 435 20.47 17.17 12.19
N ALA A 436 20.56 16.00 12.81
CA ALA A 436 19.51 14.99 12.78
C ALA A 436 18.72 14.96 14.10
N SER A 437 17.40 15.16 14.00
CA SER A 437 16.48 15.07 15.16
C SER A 437 15.40 14.04 14.86
N ILE A 438 15.14 13.11 15.78
CA ILE A 438 14.16 12.04 15.57
C ILE A 438 13.07 12.04 16.62
N TYR A 439 11.86 11.66 16.20
CA TYR A 439 10.67 11.69 17.03
C TYR A 439 9.65 10.66 16.57
N ARG A 440 8.89 10.15 17.53
CA ARG A 440 7.76 9.25 17.25
C ARG A 440 6.59 10.04 16.67
N VAL A 441 6.02 9.56 15.57
CA VAL A 441 4.89 10.19 14.86
C VAL A 441 3.58 9.42 14.95
N GLY A 442 3.64 8.13 15.31
CA GLY A 442 2.46 7.31 15.47
C GLY A 442 2.78 5.86 15.79
N HIS A 443 1.77 5.00 15.61
CA HIS A 443 1.89 3.55 15.60
C HIS A 443 1.01 3.01 14.47
N SER A 444 1.25 1.77 14.07
CA SER A 444 0.40 1.03 13.12
C SER A 444 -0.72 0.27 13.81
N TYR A 445 -1.63 -0.30 13.02
CA TYR A 445 -2.70 -1.16 13.50
C TYR A 445 -2.22 -2.31 14.41
N LEU A 446 -1.10 -2.98 14.09
CA LEU A 446 -0.51 -4.03 14.92
C LEU A 446 0.43 -3.49 16.01
N GLY A 447 0.41 -2.18 16.28
CA GLY A 447 1.11 -1.56 17.40
C GLY A 447 2.59 -1.30 17.17
N LYS A 448 3.08 -1.31 15.91
CA LYS A 448 4.48 -0.93 15.63
C LYS A 448 4.63 0.58 15.67
N GLU A 449 5.59 1.05 16.45
CA GLU A 449 5.94 2.47 16.52
C GLU A 449 6.41 2.99 15.15
N ILE A 450 6.01 4.22 14.80
CA ILE A 450 6.40 4.91 13.57
C ILE A 450 7.22 6.13 13.96
N TRP A 451 8.39 6.26 13.35
CA TRP A 451 9.34 7.33 13.60
C TRP A 451 9.57 8.19 12.36
N ALA A 452 9.91 9.45 12.57
CA ALA A 452 10.38 10.36 11.54
C ALA A 452 11.68 11.03 11.99
N MET A 453 12.43 11.56 11.02
CA MET A 453 13.68 12.27 11.23
C MET A 453 13.68 13.60 10.49
N ASP A 454 14.04 14.66 11.17
CA ASP A 454 14.28 15.96 10.56
C ASP A 454 15.77 16.17 10.37
N LEU A 455 16.14 16.71 9.22
CA LEU A 455 17.49 17.10 8.85
C LEU A 455 17.53 18.61 8.61
N MET A 456 18.22 19.32 9.49
CA MET A 456 18.37 20.77 9.44
C MET A 456 19.64 21.21 10.19
N PRO A 457 20.15 22.44 9.99
CA PRO A 457 21.28 22.92 10.76
C PRO A 457 20.99 22.84 12.26
N SER A 458 22.01 22.50 13.05
CA SER A 458 21.89 22.30 14.50
C SER A 458 21.11 23.43 15.18
N ILE A 459 20.11 23.03 15.98
CA ILE A 459 19.28 23.95 16.75
C ILE A 459 19.91 24.14 18.11
N SER A 460 20.55 25.29 18.32
CA SER A 460 21.17 25.66 19.61
C SER A 460 20.20 26.31 20.60
N ALA A 461 18.97 26.62 20.17
CA ALA A 461 17.96 27.22 21.02
C ALA A 461 17.24 26.15 21.84
N THR A 462 16.98 26.43 23.12
CA THR A 462 16.22 25.52 24.00
C THR A 462 14.76 25.36 23.56
N HIS A 463 14.23 26.35 22.83
CA HIS A 463 12.91 26.31 22.22
C HIS A 463 12.97 26.87 20.80
N TRP A 464 12.37 26.16 19.85
CA TRP A 464 12.24 26.59 18.47
C TRP A 464 10.83 26.27 17.93
N SER A 465 10.50 26.84 16.77
CA SER A 465 9.17 26.70 16.18
C SER A 465 9.27 26.17 14.76
N HIS A 466 8.54 25.09 14.47
CA HIS A 466 8.36 24.56 13.12
C HIS A 466 7.85 25.63 12.15
N VAL A 467 6.84 26.40 12.54
CA VAL A 467 6.29 27.51 11.73
C VAL A 467 7.36 28.53 11.37
N LYS A 468 8.25 28.84 12.32
CA LYS A 468 9.39 29.72 12.06
C LYS A 468 10.35 29.06 11.06
N ALA A 469 10.73 27.80 11.28
CA ALA A 469 11.66 27.08 10.41
C ALA A 469 11.18 26.98 8.95
N THR A 470 9.88 26.73 8.75
CA THR A 470 9.25 26.60 7.43
C THR A 470 9.05 27.95 6.73
N THR A 471 9.01 29.05 7.49
CA THR A 471 8.95 30.41 6.93
C THR A 471 10.31 30.85 6.35
N PHE A 472 11.41 30.38 6.93
CA PHE A 472 12.78 30.76 6.53
C PHE A 472 13.35 29.91 5.38
N LYS A 473 13.06 28.60 5.38
CA LYS A 473 13.55 27.66 4.37
C LYS A 473 12.39 26.83 3.84
N PRO A 474 12.35 26.51 2.53
CA PRO A 474 11.42 25.53 2.02
C PRO A 474 11.62 24.18 2.71
N THR A 475 10.54 23.42 2.78
CA THR A 475 10.50 22.11 3.44
C THR A 475 10.11 21.02 2.45
N VAL A 476 10.87 19.92 2.47
CA VAL A 476 10.63 18.72 1.67
C VAL A 476 10.36 17.55 2.61
N ILE A 477 9.26 16.83 2.38
CA ILE A 477 8.96 15.57 3.07
C ILE A 477 9.15 14.41 2.10
N TYR A 478 9.97 13.42 2.50
CA TYR A 478 10.06 12.11 1.87
C TYR A 478 9.33 11.09 2.74
N SER A 479 8.25 10.51 2.22
CA SER A 479 7.39 9.58 2.94
C SER A 479 7.36 8.24 2.21
N ALA A 480 8.17 7.28 2.65
CA ALA A 480 8.40 6.02 1.97
C ALA A 480 7.50 4.89 2.48
N ARG A 481 7.53 3.75 1.75
CA ARG A 481 7.00 2.45 2.20
C ARG A 481 5.51 2.49 2.56
N GLN A 482 4.70 3.19 1.76
CA GLN A 482 3.23 3.06 1.81
C GLN A 482 2.81 1.68 1.34
N HIS A 483 3.27 1.30 0.15
CA HIS A 483 3.24 -0.08 -0.29
C HIS A 483 4.49 -0.76 0.24
N ALA A 484 4.32 -1.76 1.10
CA ALA A 484 5.38 -2.13 2.01
C ALA A 484 6.28 -3.27 1.51
N ASN A 485 5.86 -3.99 0.47
CA ASN A 485 6.75 -4.83 -0.33
C ASN A 485 7.63 -4.01 -1.28
N GLU A 486 7.40 -2.71 -1.45
CA GLU A 486 8.16 -1.83 -2.35
C GLU A 486 9.42 -1.23 -1.68
N VAL A 487 10.40 -2.09 -1.42
CA VAL A 487 11.57 -1.84 -0.54
C VAL A 487 12.57 -0.80 -1.06
N SER A 488 12.60 -0.51 -2.37
CA SER A 488 13.53 0.48 -2.94
C SER A 488 13.27 1.88 -2.39
N SER A 489 12.01 2.23 -2.09
CA SER A 489 11.62 3.52 -1.53
C SER A 489 12.36 3.85 -0.22
N THR A 490 12.28 2.96 0.78
CA THR A 490 12.93 3.14 2.10
C THR A 490 14.45 3.22 1.96
N SER A 491 15.04 2.30 1.19
CA SER A 491 16.50 2.21 1.04
C SER A 491 17.07 3.50 0.47
N HIS A 492 16.47 4.04 -0.60
CA HIS A 492 16.91 5.29 -1.21
C HIS A 492 16.69 6.49 -0.31
N VAL A 493 15.55 6.59 0.39
CA VAL A 493 15.27 7.70 1.29
C VAL A 493 16.24 7.72 2.48
N LEU A 494 16.53 6.57 3.09
CA LEU A 494 17.51 6.48 4.18
C LEU A 494 18.93 6.78 3.67
N ARG A 495 19.31 6.27 2.50
CA ARG A 495 20.63 6.57 1.92
C ARG A 495 20.78 8.04 1.55
N HIS A 496 19.72 8.67 1.06
CA HIS A 496 19.72 10.11 0.80
C HIS A 496 19.90 10.91 2.10
N ALA A 497 19.20 10.52 3.17
CA ALA A 497 19.36 11.10 4.50
C ALA A 497 20.80 10.98 5.02
N GLU A 498 21.40 9.80 4.89
CA GLU A 498 22.80 9.56 5.26
C GLU A 498 23.76 10.46 4.48
N LEU A 499 23.55 10.62 3.17
CA LEU A 499 24.38 11.48 2.32
C LEU A 499 24.25 12.95 2.68
N LEU A 500 23.05 13.43 3.03
CA LEU A 500 22.83 14.79 3.55
C LEU A 500 23.60 15.08 4.85
N LEU A 501 24.02 14.05 5.59
CA LEU A 501 24.78 14.19 6.82
C LEU A 501 26.29 13.96 6.64
N THR A 502 26.67 13.08 5.72
CA THR A 502 28.04 12.59 5.54
C THR A 502 28.80 13.26 4.39
N ASP A 503 28.13 13.66 3.30
CA ASP A 503 28.78 14.34 2.17
C ASP A 503 28.73 15.86 2.36
N SER A 504 29.89 16.50 2.38
CA SER A 504 29.98 17.95 2.64
C SER A 504 29.19 18.82 1.65
N ALA A 505 29.09 18.42 0.38
CA ALA A 505 28.36 19.16 -0.64
C ALA A 505 26.84 18.97 -0.51
N GLN A 506 26.38 17.78 -0.11
CA GLN A 506 24.98 17.54 0.23
C GLN A 506 24.61 18.25 1.53
N ARG A 507 25.42 18.12 2.59
CA ARG A 507 25.17 18.70 3.92
C ARG A 507 25.01 20.21 3.87
N ALA A 508 25.78 20.90 3.03
CA ALA A 508 25.65 22.34 2.84
C ALA A 508 24.23 22.78 2.39
N LYS A 509 23.44 21.89 1.78
CA LYS A 509 22.07 22.18 1.33
C LYS A 509 21.07 22.27 2.48
N LEU A 510 21.35 21.68 3.63
CA LEU A 510 20.52 21.84 4.84
C LEU A 510 20.47 23.30 5.30
N ASN A 511 21.42 24.15 4.90
CA ASN A 511 21.34 25.60 5.12
C ASN A 511 20.23 26.28 4.31
N ARG A 512 19.63 25.60 3.34
CA ARG A 512 18.67 26.16 2.38
C ARG A 512 17.33 25.45 2.37
N VAL A 513 17.27 24.20 2.83
CA VAL A 513 16.07 23.36 2.84
C VAL A 513 15.93 22.69 4.21
N ASN A 514 14.71 22.44 4.67
CA ASN A 514 14.43 21.49 5.73
C ASN A 514 14.04 20.16 5.09
N VAL A 515 14.65 19.05 5.51
CA VAL A 515 14.36 17.73 4.94
C VAL A 515 13.79 16.83 6.02
N ILE A 516 12.61 16.27 5.79
CA ILE A 516 11.90 15.42 6.75
C ILE A 516 11.81 14.04 6.11
N VAL A 517 12.27 13.04 6.84
CA VAL A 517 12.38 11.65 6.41
C VAL A 517 11.42 10.81 7.22
N HIS A 518 10.41 10.26 6.55
CA HIS A 518 9.45 9.32 7.11
C HIS A 518 9.64 7.95 6.42
N PRO A 519 10.43 7.03 7.01
CA PRO A 519 10.91 5.84 6.32
C PRO A 519 9.85 4.73 6.14
N PHE A 520 8.83 4.67 7.00
CA PHE A 520 7.81 3.62 6.99
C PHE A 520 6.40 4.17 7.20
N THR A 521 5.64 4.36 6.12
CA THR A 521 4.20 4.63 6.22
C THR A 521 3.43 3.38 6.67
N ASN A 522 3.81 2.19 6.18
CA ASN A 522 3.17 0.91 6.50
C ASN A 522 4.18 -0.06 7.15
N PRO A 523 4.50 0.10 8.45
CA PRO A 523 5.48 -0.76 9.12
C PRO A 523 4.98 -2.20 9.31
N ASP A 524 3.67 -2.42 9.38
CA ASP A 524 3.08 -3.76 9.53
C ASP A 524 3.31 -4.60 8.28
N GLY A 525 2.92 -4.06 7.12
CA GLY A 525 3.19 -4.67 5.84
C GLY A 525 4.69 -4.82 5.59
N ALA A 526 5.51 -3.85 6.00
CA ALA A 526 6.96 -3.89 5.75
C ALA A 526 7.63 -5.02 6.54
N GLN A 527 7.17 -5.26 7.77
CA GLN A 527 7.62 -6.41 8.56
C GLN A 527 7.17 -7.72 7.92
N LEU A 528 5.90 -7.83 7.52
CA LEU A 528 5.36 -9.04 6.89
C LEU A 528 6.10 -9.36 5.58
N ALA A 529 6.34 -8.36 4.73
CA ALA A 529 7.11 -8.52 3.50
C ALA A 529 8.53 -9.03 3.80
N TYR A 530 9.19 -8.50 4.84
CA TYR A 530 10.52 -8.97 5.25
C TYR A 530 10.50 -10.42 5.76
N ASP A 531 9.46 -10.81 6.50
CA ASP A 531 9.33 -12.16 7.03
C ASP A 531 9.07 -13.19 5.92
N LEU A 532 8.29 -12.83 4.89
CA LEU A 532 8.09 -13.67 3.71
C LEU A 532 9.32 -13.72 2.79
N TYR A 533 10.04 -12.60 2.66
CA TYR A 533 11.29 -12.49 1.89
C TYR A 533 12.35 -13.50 2.34
N LYS A 534 12.40 -13.83 3.64
CA LYS A 534 13.34 -14.84 4.18
C LYS A 534 13.17 -16.23 3.56
N THR A 535 11.97 -16.54 3.07
CA THR A 535 11.66 -17.82 2.40
C THR A 535 11.69 -17.64 0.89
N ASN A 536 11.04 -16.61 0.36
CA ASN A 536 10.90 -16.36 -1.08
C ASN A 536 11.47 -15.00 -1.47
N PRO A 537 12.81 -14.87 -1.58
CA PRO A 537 13.45 -13.57 -1.77
C PRO A 537 13.19 -12.93 -3.15
N ASP A 538 12.82 -13.76 -4.12
CA ASP A 538 12.57 -13.36 -5.50
C ASP A 538 11.09 -13.11 -5.79
N TYR A 539 10.18 -13.18 -4.82
CA TYR A 539 8.74 -13.00 -5.03
C TYR A 539 8.30 -11.53 -4.89
N ILE A 540 7.13 -11.20 -5.42
CA ILE A 540 6.53 -9.85 -5.27
C ILE A 540 6.05 -9.62 -3.83
N LEU A 541 5.60 -10.68 -3.16
CA LEU A 541 5.15 -10.65 -1.75
C LEU A 541 3.96 -9.72 -1.50
N HIS A 542 2.92 -9.80 -2.34
CA HIS A 542 1.75 -8.92 -2.30
C HIS A 542 1.02 -8.86 -0.96
N ALA A 543 1.18 -9.85 -0.08
CA ALA A 543 0.60 -9.78 1.28
C ALA A 543 1.19 -8.64 2.13
N GLY A 544 2.39 -8.15 1.81
CA GLY A 544 2.99 -6.96 2.40
C GLY A 544 2.70 -5.67 1.62
N TYR A 545 1.88 -5.68 0.57
CA TYR A 545 1.61 -4.49 -0.25
C TYR A 545 0.71 -3.49 0.48
N LEU A 546 -0.49 -3.91 0.90
CA LEU A 546 -1.46 -3.03 1.58
C LEU A 546 -1.22 -2.96 3.09
N GLY A 547 -2.01 -2.14 3.79
CA GLY A 547 -2.12 -2.18 5.24
C GLY A 547 -2.60 -3.54 5.73
N SER A 548 -2.47 -3.78 7.03
CA SER A 548 -2.65 -5.11 7.64
C SER A 548 -4.01 -5.77 7.37
N LEU A 549 -5.05 -4.99 7.09
CA LEU A 549 -6.42 -5.46 6.85
C LEU A 549 -6.85 -5.42 5.36
N GLY A 550 -5.92 -5.39 4.41
CA GLY A 550 -6.27 -5.46 2.97
C GLY A 550 -6.85 -4.18 2.39
N GLN A 551 -6.54 -3.01 2.98
CA GLN A 551 -6.78 -1.68 2.39
C GLN A 551 -5.48 -0.88 2.34
N ASP A 552 -5.38 0.12 1.46
CA ASP A 552 -4.21 1.00 1.44
C ASP A 552 -3.95 1.59 2.82
N ALA A 553 -2.71 1.59 3.30
CA ALA A 553 -2.35 2.04 4.66
C ALA A 553 -2.72 3.50 4.96
N THR A 554 -3.00 4.30 3.92
CA THR A 554 -3.48 5.69 4.04
C THR A 554 -5.01 5.81 4.05
N SER A 555 -5.74 4.71 3.89
CA SER A 555 -7.21 4.68 3.89
C SER A 555 -7.77 5.17 5.21
N GLY A 556 -8.76 6.07 5.14
CA GLY A 556 -9.39 6.67 6.32
C GLY A 556 -8.56 7.79 6.95
N GLY A 557 -7.40 8.19 6.41
CA GLY A 557 -6.51 9.18 7.04
C GLY A 557 -7.11 10.58 7.29
N ASN A 558 -8.31 10.85 6.76
CA ASN A 558 -9.09 12.08 7.00
C ASN A 558 -10.19 11.91 8.04
N ASP A 559 -10.46 10.69 8.45
CA ASP A 559 -11.51 10.37 9.41
C ASP A 559 -11.04 10.74 10.82
N ASP A 560 -11.97 11.14 11.70
CA ASP A 560 -11.63 11.48 13.09
C ASP A 560 -11.06 10.28 13.88
N HIS A 561 -11.53 9.07 13.55
CA HIS A 561 -11.08 7.80 14.12
C HIS A 561 -10.89 6.76 13.01
N PRO A 562 -9.76 6.76 12.31
CA PRO A 562 -9.49 5.78 11.26
C PRO A 562 -9.23 4.39 11.85
N ILE A 563 -9.55 3.36 11.08
CA ILE A 563 -9.21 1.97 11.42
C ILE A 563 -7.70 1.77 11.46
N TYR A 564 -6.96 2.38 10.51
CA TYR A 564 -5.50 2.39 10.51
C TYR A 564 -4.97 3.65 11.22
N PRO A 565 -4.38 3.55 12.43
CA PRO A 565 -3.78 4.69 13.10
C PRO A 565 -2.66 5.34 12.27
N GLU A 566 -1.91 4.54 11.50
CA GLU A 566 -0.82 4.97 10.62
C GLU A 566 -1.29 5.91 9.50
N SER A 567 -2.55 5.80 9.06
CA SER A 567 -3.12 6.64 8.00
C SER A 567 -3.09 8.14 8.35
N THR A 568 -3.09 8.47 9.65
CA THR A 568 -3.05 9.86 10.15
C THR A 568 -1.65 10.48 10.13
N VAL A 569 -0.60 9.67 10.01
CA VAL A 569 0.79 10.13 10.19
C VAL A 569 1.15 11.19 9.16
N ARG A 570 0.76 11.00 7.89
CA ARG A 570 1.01 11.99 6.84
C ARG A 570 0.33 13.32 7.13
N GLY A 571 -0.93 13.30 7.56
CA GLY A 571 -1.66 14.51 7.94
C GLY A 571 -1.02 15.24 9.12
N LYS A 572 -0.51 14.51 10.11
CA LYS A 572 0.25 15.09 11.24
C LYS A 572 1.55 15.75 10.76
N LEU A 573 2.30 15.08 9.88
CA LEU A 573 3.51 15.64 9.28
C LEU A 573 3.20 16.90 8.47
N TRP A 574 2.18 16.89 7.64
CA TRP A 574 1.71 18.07 6.90
C TRP A 574 1.32 19.22 7.81
N ALA A 575 0.54 18.95 8.86
CA ALA A 575 0.12 19.98 9.81
C ALA A 575 1.29 20.58 10.61
N THR A 576 2.34 19.80 10.85
CA THR A 576 3.54 20.22 11.58
C THR A 576 4.48 21.03 10.69
N TRP A 577 4.75 20.51 9.49
CA TRP A 577 5.84 20.98 8.63
C TRP A 577 5.41 21.84 7.46
N LEU A 578 4.12 21.83 7.09
CA LEU A 578 3.58 22.61 5.97
C LEU A 578 4.52 22.58 4.74
N PRO A 579 4.85 21.40 4.20
CA PRO A 579 5.89 21.26 3.19
C PRO A 579 5.57 21.97 1.88
N ASP A 580 6.59 22.56 1.26
CA ASP A 580 6.52 23.04 -0.13
C ASP A 580 6.48 21.87 -1.11
N ILE A 581 7.19 20.78 -0.78
CA ILE A 581 7.29 19.56 -1.59
C ILE A 581 6.99 18.33 -0.74
N PHE A 582 6.10 17.48 -1.24
CA PHE A 582 5.89 16.15 -0.69
C PHE A 582 6.20 15.10 -1.76
N LEU A 583 7.07 14.15 -1.42
CA LEU A 583 7.39 13.03 -2.29
C LEU A 583 7.09 11.72 -1.60
N ASN A 584 6.29 10.90 -2.27
CA ASN A 584 5.98 9.54 -1.91
C ASN A 584 6.73 8.59 -2.85
N PRO A 585 7.98 8.19 -2.53
CA PRO A 585 8.68 7.23 -3.36
C PRO A 585 8.10 5.83 -3.17
N HIS A 586 8.00 5.13 -4.28
CA HIS A 586 7.52 3.77 -4.46
C HIS A 586 8.58 2.97 -5.24
N GLY A 587 8.31 1.69 -5.45
CA GLY A 587 9.11 0.85 -6.33
C GLY A 587 8.41 -0.45 -6.66
N TYR A 588 9.02 -1.26 -7.50
CA TYR A 588 8.46 -2.55 -7.87
C TYR A 588 9.53 -3.64 -7.69
N PRO A 589 9.15 -4.79 -7.10
CA PRO A 589 10.06 -5.90 -6.81
C PRO A 589 10.40 -6.70 -8.07
N SER A 590 10.52 -8.02 -7.96
CA SER A 590 10.49 -8.92 -9.12
C SER A 590 9.17 -8.79 -9.88
N HIS A 591 9.12 -9.38 -11.06
CA HIS A 591 7.92 -9.36 -11.88
C HIS A 591 7.56 -10.79 -12.26
N GLN A 592 6.39 -11.21 -11.79
CA GLN A 592 5.67 -12.39 -12.25
C GLN A 592 4.47 -11.93 -13.09
N VAL A 593 4.54 -12.20 -14.40
CA VAL A 593 3.50 -11.80 -15.36
C VAL A 593 2.44 -12.88 -15.52
N VAL A 594 2.66 -14.11 -15.06
CA VAL A 594 1.61 -15.15 -15.10
C VAL A 594 0.54 -14.87 -14.03
N GLN A 595 -0.74 -14.96 -14.39
CA GLN A 595 -1.89 -14.98 -13.47
C GLN A 595 -2.82 -16.10 -13.90
N LEU A 596 -3.07 -17.05 -13.00
CA LEU A 596 -3.73 -18.30 -13.36
C LEU A 596 -5.25 -18.15 -13.40
N PHE A 597 -5.82 -17.38 -12.46
CA PHE A 597 -7.26 -17.31 -12.21
C PHE A 597 -7.85 -15.91 -12.47
N SER A 598 -7.04 -14.92 -12.82
CA SER A 598 -7.47 -13.52 -13.06
C SER A 598 -7.30 -13.02 -14.52
N GLU A 599 -7.22 -13.92 -15.51
CA GLU A 599 -7.16 -13.62 -16.97
C GLU A 599 -6.08 -12.60 -17.37
N TYR A 600 -4.98 -12.53 -16.62
CA TYR A 600 -3.90 -11.56 -16.82
C TYR A 600 -4.39 -10.11 -16.82
N THR A 601 -5.56 -9.85 -16.26
CA THR A 601 -6.00 -8.51 -15.92
C THR A 601 -5.53 -8.19 -14.51
N GLY A 602 -5.35 -6.90 -14.21
CA GLY A 602 -4.85 -6.49 -12.91
C GLY A 602 -5.87 -6.70 -11.81
N LEU A 603 -5.62 -6.01 -10.70
CA LEU A 603 -6.47 -6.00 -9.51
C LEU A 603 -7.92 -5.69 -9.90
N VAL A 604 -8.84 -6.63 -9.72
CA VAL A 604 -10.26 -6.27 -9.65
C VAL A 604 -10.40 -5.54 -8.32
N ARG A 605 -10.66 -4.24 -8.38
CA ARG A 605 -10.89 -3.44 -7.18
C ARG A 605 -12.14 -2.65 -7.37
N ARG A 606 -13.05 -2.85 -6.43
CA ARG A 606 -14.29 -2.09 -6.39
C ARG A 606 -15.10 -2.25 -7.68
N GLY A 607 -15.10 -3.44 -8.30
CA GLY A 607 -15.79 -3.71 -9.57
C GLY A 607 -15.27 -2.89 -10.76
N ARG A 608 -14.09 -2.28 -10.64
CA ARG A 608 -13.30 -1.82 -11.78
C ARG A 608 -12.21 -2.83 -12.01
N VAL A 609 -12.17 -3.39 -13.22
CA VAL A 609 -11.01 -4.12 -13.70
C VAL A 609 -9.90 -3.08 -13.85
N THR A 610 -8.93 -3.08 -12.94
CA THR A 610 -7.77 -2.21 -13.10
C THR A 610 -6.86 -2.86 -14.14
N GLU A 611 -6.53 -2.08 -15.14
CA GLU A 611 -5.69 -2.50 -16.24
C GLU A 611 -4.32 -2.99 -15.74
N ARG A 612 -3.80 -4.09 -16.31
CA ARG A 612 -2.46 -4.64 -15.96
C ARG A 612 -1.30 -3.79 -16.49
N ASN A 613 -1.56 -2.53 -16.81
CA ASN A 613 -0.51 -1.61 -17.22
C ASN A 613 0.55 -1.39 -16.12
N TRP A 614 0.30 -1.81 -14.87
CA TRP A 614 1.26 -1.84 -13.75
C TRP A 614 2.03 -3.15 -13.57
N GLY A 615 1.67 -4.22 -14.28
CA GLY A 615 2.34 -5.52 -14.18
C GLY A 615 3.70 -5.61 -14.89
N PHE A 616 4.11 -4.55 -15.59
CA PHE A 616 5.36 -4.48 -16.33
C PHE A 616 6.26 -3.38 -15.81
N ASN A 617 7.57 -3.66 -15.88
CA ASN A 617 8.61 -2.68 -15.63
C ASN A 617 8.53 -1.49 -16.59
N LYS A 618 8.51 -0.27 -16.04
CA LYS A 618 8.53 1.00 -16.78
C LYS A 618 9.81 1.81 -16.51
N GLY A 619 10.85 1.19 -15.97
CA GLY A 619 12.06 1.88 -15.54
C GLY A 619 11.79 2.86 -14.40
N TRP A 620 12.67 3.83 -14.20
CA TRP A 620 12.46 4.91 -13.26
C TRP A 620 11.46 5.91 -13.87
N PHE A 621 10.29 6.06 -13.26
CA PHE A 621 9.22 6.91 -13.80
C PHE A 621 8.41 7.60 -12.71
N MET A 622 7.55 8.54 -13.10
CA MET A 622 6.66 9.24 -12.18
C MET A 622 5.21 8.81 -12.44
N PRO A 623 4.62 7.92 -11.63
CA PRO A 623 3.20 7.56 -11.75
C PRO A 623 2.25 8.68 -11.31
N GLY A 624 2.75 9.69 -10.61
CA GLY A 624 1.93 10.78 -10.12
C GLY A 624 2.71 12.08 -10.08
N PHE A 625 2.40 12.98 -10.99
CA PHE A 625 2.85 14.37 -10.96
C PHE A 625 1.65 15.30 -10.83
N SER A 626 1.38 15.80 -9.63
CA SER A 626 0.30 16.77 -9.40
C SER A 626 0.77 18.20 -9.56
N PHE A 627 -0.09 19.09 -10.05
CA PHE A 627 0.19 20.53 -10.08
C PHE A 627 -1.09 21.33 -9.84
N ILE A 628 -0.95 22.46 -9.15
CA ILE A 628 -2.04 23.41 -8.93
C ILE A 628 -2.10 24.41 -10.08
N ASP A 629 -3.29 24.63 -10.61
CA ASP A 629 -3.59 25.65 -11.63
C ASP A 629 -4.76 26.51 -11.15
N ASN A 630 -4.48 27.39 -10.17
CA ASN A 630 -5.46 28.27 -9.54
C ASN A 630 -4.94 29.72 -9.54
N PRO A 631 -5.73 30.71 -9.99
CA PRO A 631 -5.35 32.13 -9.96
C PRO A 631 -4.93 32.68 -8.60
N SER A 632 -5.40 32.06 -7.50
CA SER A 632 -5.00 32.41 -6.13
C SER A 632 -3.56 32.02 -5.80
N PHE A 633 -2.98 31.11 -6.60
CA PHE A 633 -1.63 30.57 -6.46
C PHE A 633 -0.88 30.65 -7.79
N PRO A 634 -0.70 31.86 -8.37
CA PRO A 634 -0.29 32.03 -9.77
C PRO A 634 1.14 31.52 -10.06
N ARG A 635 1.94 31.26 -9.03
CA ARG A 635 3.32 30.76 -9.14
C ARG A 635 3.45 29.24 -9.07
N HIS A 636 2.42 28.54 -8.59
CA HIS A 636 2.52 27.11 -8.28
C HIS A 636 2.74 26.26 -9.52
N LYS A 637 2.00 26.53 -10.60
CA LYS A 637 2.13 25.78 -11.86
C LYS A 637 3.53 25.89 -12.45
N GLU A 638 4.06 27.11 -12.54
CA GLU A 638 5.41 27.35 -13.07
C GLU A 638 6.47 26.67 -12.19
N ALA A 639 6.38 26.81 -10.87
CA ALA A 639 7.32 26.19 -9.94
C ALA A 639 7.25 24.65 -9.99
N ALA A 640 6.05 24.06 -10.09
CA ALA A 640 5.88 22.63 -10.26
C ALA A 640 6.55 22.16 -11.57
N PHE A 641 6.33 22.84 -12.70
CA PHE A 641 6.97 22.45 -13.96
C PHE A 641 8.49 22.64 -13.94
N GLN A 642 9.01 23.66 -13.25
CA GLN A 642 10.45 23.74 -13.00
C GLN A 642 10.97 22.53 -12.20
N ILE A 643 10.25 22.10 -11.17
CA ILE A 643 10.58 20.87 -10.42
C ILE A 643 10.56 19.64 -11.35
N ARG A 644 9.56 19.51 -12.23
CA ARG A 644 9.49 18.44 -13.22
C ARG A 644 10.72 18.43 -14.13
N ASP A 645 11.12 19.59 -14.64
CA ASP A 645 12.24 19.72 -15.57
C ASP A 645 13.58 19.42 -14.86
N TYR A 646 13.72 19.80 -13.58
CA TYR A 646 14.85 19.35 -12.75
C TYR A 646 14.84 17.83 -12.57
N ILE A 647 13.66 17.24 -12.37
CA ILE A 647 13.50 15.80 -12.23
C ILE A 647 13.92 15.06 -13.50
N THR A 648 13.39 15.46 -14.66
CA THR A 648 13.74 14.84 -15.95
C THR A 648 15.22 15.00 -16.28
N SER A 649 15.79 16.18 -16.05
CA SER A 649 17.22 16.43 -16.22
C SER A 649 18.07 15.55 -15.30
N GLY A 650 17.68 15.41 -14.03
CA GLY A 650 18.40 14.57 -13.06
C GLY A 650 18.45 13.09 -13.47
N ILE A 651 17.33 12.54 -13.94
CA ILE A 651 17.25 11.14 -14.41
C ILE A 651 18.11 10.93 -15.64
N ASN A 652 17.94 11.80 -16.65
CA ASN A 652 18.64 11.69 -17.92
C ASN A 652 20.15 11.95 -17.79
N SER A 653 20.59 12.63 -16.73
CA SER A 653 22.02 12.87 -16.48
C SER A 653 22.80 11.61 -16.09
N ASN A 654 22.11 10.54 -15.66
CA ASN A 654 22.73 9.26 -15.35
C ASN A 654 22.52 8.30 -16.53
N GLN A 655 23.60 7.99 -17.25
CA GLN A 655 23.57 7.16 -18.45
C GLN A 655 22.97 5.78 -18.21
N ASP A 656 23.34 5.11 -17.11
CA ASP A 656 22.84 3.78 -16.77
C ASP A 656 21.32 3.79 -16.54
N VAL A 657 20.81 4.84 -15.88
CA VAL A 657 19.36 5.02 -15.65
C VAL A 657 18.64 5.32 -16.96
N PHE A 658 19.20 6.19 -17.79
CA PHE A 658 18.64 6.52 -19.10
C PHE A 658 18.53 5.27 -19.98
N GLU A 659 19.60 4.50 -20.12
CA GLU A 659 19.63 3.27 -20.94
C GLU A 659 18.67 2.21 -20.40
N MET A 660 18.64 2.01 -19.08
CA MET A 660 17.66 1.13 -18.43
C MET A 660 16.22 1.57 -18.76
N ASN A 661 15.92 2.87 -18.67
CA ASN A 661 14.60 3.40 -19.00
C ASN A 661 14.23 3.15 -20.45
N GLN A 662 15.14 3.45 -21.39
CA GLN A 662 14.87 3.20 -22.81
C GLN A 662 14.61 1.73 -23.11
N ARG A 663 15.38 0.81 -22.49
CA ARG A 663 15.13 -0.63 -22.62
C ARG A 663 13.76 -1.04 -22.08
N ASN A 664 13.39 -0.57 -20.89
CA ASN A 664 12.08 -0.89 -20.29
C ASN A 664 10.93 -0.30 -21.12
N TYR A 665 11.07 0.93 -21.63
CA TYR A 665 10.07 1.52 -22.53
C TYR A 665 9.94 0.74 -23.84
N ALA A 666 11.05 0.24 -24.39
CA ALA A 666 11.01 -0.62 -25.56
C ALA A 666 10.25 -1.94 -25.28
N ARG A 667 10.55 -2.61 -24.15
CA ARG A 667 9.83 -3.82 -23.72
C ARG A 667 8.33 -3.55 -23.52
N TYR A 668 8.00 -2.45 -22.83
CA TYR A 668 6.62 -2.03 -22.60
C TYR A 668 5.85 -1.74 -23.89
N ARG A 669 6.52 -1.26 -24.95
CA ARG A 669 5.91 -1.14 -26.29
C ARG A 669 5.64 -2.51 -26.90
N ARG A 670 6.64 -3.39 -26.90
CA ARG A 670 6.54 -4.73 -27.53
C ARG A 670 5.46 -5.60 -26.90
N TYR A 671 5.25 -5.52 -25.59
CA TYR A 671 4.27 -6.35 -24.86
C TYR A 671 2.95 -5.66 -24.51
N GLY A 672 2.80 -4.38 -24.85
CA GLY A 672 1.63 -3.59 -24.47
C GLY A 672 1.29 -2.54 -25.52
N ALA A 673 2.01 -1.41 -25.51
CA ALA A 673 1.58 -0.21 -26.23
C ALA A 673 1.41 -0.39 -27.75
N ASN A 674 2.10 -1.33 -28.38
CA ASN A 674 1.95 -1.62 -29.81
C ASN A 674 0.64 -2.33 -30.16
N PHE A 675 0.04 -3.04 -29.22
CA PHE A 675 -1.13 -3.91 -29.45
C PHE A 675 -2.36 -3.47 -28.65
N ASP A 676 -2.17 -2.77 -27.54
CA ASP A 676 -3.22 -2.23 -26.68
C ASP A 676 -2.81 -0.83 -26.15
N PRO A 677 -2.81 0.20 -27.02
CA PRO A 677 -2.38 1.56 -26.67
C PRO A 677 -3.36 2.30 -25.74
N GLU A 678 -4.61 1.83 -25.63
CA GLU A 678 -5.59 2.45 -24.73
C GLU A 678 -5.25 2.17 -23.27
N THR A 679 -4.77 0.97 -22.97
CA THR A 679 -4.34 0.56 -21.64
C THR A 679 -2.85 0.82 -21.37
N PHE A 680 -1.97 0.47 -22.32
CA PHE A 680 -0.51 0.55 -22.15
C PHE A 680 0.04 1.87 -22.67
N ARG A 681 -0.15 2.95 -21.90
CA ARG A 681 0.27 4.31 -22.28
C ARG A 681 1.70 4.64 -21.85
N LEU A 682 2.38 5.41 -22.69
CA LEU A 682 3.74 5.92 -22.47
C LEU A 682 3.74 7.47 -22.55
N PRO A 683 3.20 8.19 -21.55
CA PRO A 683 3.23 9.65 -21.53
C PRO A 683 4.67 10.15 -21.28
N MET A 684 5.36 10.55 -22.35
CA MET A 684 6.76 10.98 -22.31
C MET A 684 6.87 12.49 -22.07
N THR A 685 7.73 12.89 -21.13
CA THR A 685 8.21 14.26 -20.94
C THR A 685 9.73 14.20 -20.88
N ASP A 686 10.42 14.91 -21.78
CA ASP A 686 11.88 14.91 -21.88
C ASP A 686 12.50 13.49 -21.85
N SER A 687 11.93 12.54 -22.58
CA SER A 687 12.35 11.13 -22.61
C SER A 687 12.17 10.33 -21.31
N VAL A 688 11.43 10.87 -20.35
CA VAL A 688 11.05 10.22 -19.09
C VAL A 688 9.54 10.01 -19.07
N LEU A 689 9.09 8.83 -18.63
CA LEU A 689 7.67 8.56 -18.45
C LEU A 689 7.16 9.31 -17.22
N ILE A 690 6.24 10.26 -17.44
CA ILE A 690 5.58 11.04 -16.38
C ILE A 690 4.07 11.00 -16.61
N GLN A 691 3.35 10.40 -15.66
CA GLN A 691 1.90 10.46 -15.58
C GLN A 691 1.49 11.74 -14.85
N MET A 692 0.89 12.66 -15.60
CA MET A 692 0.39 13.94 -15.09
C MET A 692 -1.04 14.18 -15.58
N PRO A 693 -1.89 14.87 -14.80
CA PRO A 693 -3.23 15.19 -15.23
C PRO A 693 -3.19 16.20 -16.38
N LEU A 694 -4.18 16.14 -17.28
CA LEU A 694 -4.30 17.09 -18.39
C LEU A 694 -4.62 18.52 -17.91
N LYS A 695 -5.23 18.66 -16.72
CA LYS A 695 -5.55 19.93 -16.08
C LYS A 695 -5.04 19.92 -14.64
N GLY A 696 -4.54 21.06 -14.18
CA GLY A 696 -4.12 21.22 -12.79
C GLY A 696 -5.32 21.24 -11.85
N SER A 697 -5.08 20.93 -10.58
CA SER A 697 -6.12 20.99 -9.55
C SER A 697 -6.38 22.45 -9.13
N SER A 698 -7.57 22.71 -8.60
CA SER A 698 -7.90 23.98 -7.93
C SER A 698 -7.19 24.12 -6.58
N GLY A 699 -6.49 23.09 -6.11
CA GLY A 699 -5.83 23.05 -4.80
C GLY A 699 -6.70 22.51 -3.65
N GLU A 700 -7.88 21.96 -3.90
CA GLU A 700 -8.66 21.29 -2.86
C GLU A 700 -8.09 19.89 -2.59
N GLY A 701 -7.83 19.55 -1.32
CA GLY A 701 -7.27 18.26 -0.93
C GLY A 701 -7.55 17.94 0.54
N GLY A 702 -7.60 16.64 0.86
CA GLY A 702 -7.70 16.14 2.24
C GLY A 702 -6.33 15.92 2.88
N GLY A 703 -6.31 15.50 4.14
CA GLY A 703 -5.13 14.85 4.75
C GLY A 703 -4.04 15.82 5.17
N GLY A 704 -4.40 17.04 5.54
CA GLY A 704 -3.44 18.08 5.91
C GLY A 704 -2.76 18.76 4.72
N TYR A 705 -3.02 18.33 3.48
CA TYR A 705 -2.57 19.03 2.29
C TYR A 705 -3.03 20.48 2.31
N ASN A 706 -2.08 21.42 2.16
CA ASN A 706 -2.38 22.85 2.17
C ASN A 706 -1.92 23.49 0.85
N PRO A 707 -2.84 23.80 -0.08
CA PRO A 707 -2.49 24.39 -1.37
C PRO A 707 -1.86 25.78 -1.26
N ARG A 708 -2.00 26.46 -0.10
CA ARG A 708 -1.37 27.76 0.12
C ARG A 708 0.15 27.66 0.22
N ILE A 709 0.66 26.48 0.54
CA ILE A 709 2.09 26.27 0.83
C ILE A 709 2.65 25.15 -0.04
N THR A 710 1.98 23.99 -0.12
CA THR A 710 2.42 22.86 -0.95
C THR A 710 2.34 23.24 -2.43
N ILE A 711 3.51 23.37 -3.07
CA ILE A 711 3.63 23.70 -4.50
C ILE A 711 3.49 22.43 -5.33
N TRP A 712 4.11 21.34 -4.88
CA TRP A 712 4.17 20.10 -5.61
C TRP A 712 4.07 18.89 -4.68
N SER A 713 3.26 17.92 -5.09
CA SER A 713 3.20 16.58 -4.49
C SER A 713 3.32 15.56 -5.61
N GLY A 714 4.12 14.52 -5.40
CA GLY A 714 4.29 13.49 -6.40
C GLY A 714 4.65 12.12 -5.86
N THR A 715 4.60 11.17 -6.78
CA THR A 715 4.96 9.77 -6.57
C THR A 715 6.01 9.40 -7.61
N THR A 716 7.02 8.64 -7.21
CA THR A 716 8.06 8.10 -8.10
C THR A 716 8.11 6.59 -7.97
N GLU A 717 8.42 5.91 -9.05
CA GLU A 717 8.57 4.46 -9.11
C GLU A 717 9.97 4.11 -9.59
N ALA A 718 10.64 3.23 -8.85
CA ALA A 718 11.99 2.81 -9.14
C ALA A 718 12.16 1.30 -8.97
N ARG A 719 12.80 0.67 -9.96
CA ARG A 719 13.18 -0.74 -9.91
C ARG A 719 14.05 -1.04 -8.69
N MET A 720 13.79 -2.18 -8.05
CA MET A 720 14.73 -2.79 -7.12
C MET A 720 15.93 -3.37 -7.87
N LYS A 721 17.09 -2.72 -7.79
CA LYS A 721 18.39 -3.37 -8.03
C LYS A 721 19.15 -3.45 -6.71
N LEU A 722 19.28 -4.66 -6.18
CA LEU A 722 20.49 -5.03 -5.44
C LEU A 722 21.62 -5.11 -6.49
N PRO A 723 22.79 -4.46 -6.35
CA PRO A 723 23.11 -3.10 -5.94
C PRO A 723 23.59 -2.24 -7.14
N THR A 724 23.08 -1.03 -7.35
CA THR A 724 23.84 0.01 -8.09
C THR A 724 23.58 1.39 -7.48
N VAL A 725 24.63 1.91 -6.85
CA VAL A 725 24.79 3.27 -6.35
C VAL A 725 24.73 4.22 -7.56
N HIS A 726 24.03 5.37 -7.47
CA HIS A 726 24.28 6.65 -8.20
C HIS A 726 23.06 7.40 -8.76
N GLY A 727 21.82 6.90 -8.65
CA GLY A 727 20.67 7.55 -9.30
C GLY A 727 20.13 8.84 -8.66
N TRP A 728 20.19 9.00 -7.33
CA TRP A 728 19.47 10.10 -6.64
C TRP A 728 20.27 11.39 -6.43
N ASN A 729 21.60 11.37 -6.55
CA ASN A 729 22.46 12.50 -6.18
C ASN A 729 22.46 13.68 -7.19
N SER A 730 21.86 13.50 -8.37
CA SER A 730 21.83 14.53 -9.43
C SER A 730 20.72 15.57 -9.26
N LEU A 731 19.65 15.30 -8.51
CA LEU A 731 18.48 16.18 -8.42
C LEU A 731 18.69 17.46 -7.61
N GLU A 732 19.71 17.50 -6.77
CA GLU A 732 19.91 18.64 -5.87
C GLU A 732 21.12 19.51 -6.25
N LYS A 733 21.87 19.19 -7.31
CA LYS A 733 23.10 19.93 -7.66
C LYS A 733 22.84 21.36 -8.15
N GLN A 734 21.59 21.78 -8.44
CA GLN A 734 21.33 23.10 -9.04
C GLN A 734 20.17 23.92 -8.44
N ALA A 735 19.43 23.44 -7.44
CA ALA A 735 18.46 24.26 -6.68
C ALA A 735 19.14 25.40 -5.86
N SER A 736 20.47 25.51 -5.90
CA SER A 736 21.23 26.57 -5.26
C SER A 736 21.19 27.91 -6.01
N HIS A 737 20.62 28.01 -7.21
CA HIS A 737 20.58 29.27 -7.97
C HIS A 737 19.17 29.60 -8.48
N GLY A 738 18.33 30.19 -7.62
CA GLY A 738 17.08 30.79 -8.10
C GLY A 738 16.02 31.06 -7.04
N THR A 739 16.19 32.13 -6.24
CA THR A 739 15.15 33.13 -5.88
C THR A 739 15.66 33.97 -4.71
N LYS A 740 16.22 35.15 -5.02
CA LYS A 740 16.29 36.23 -4.04
C LYS A 740 14.86 36.74 -3.84
N ARG A 741 14.28 36.59 -2.65
CA ARG A 741 13.11 37.38 -2.23
C ARG A 741 13.56 38.84 -2.19
N SER A 742 12.98 39.70 -3.03
CA SER A 742 13.12 41.14 -2.88
C SER A 742 12.28 41.59 -1.69
N SER A 743 12.96 42.01 -0.63
CA SER A 743 12.38 42.85 0.40
C SER A 743 12.22 44.27 -0.14
N THR A 744 11.00 44.76 -0.26
CA THR A 744 10.70 46.19 -0.32
C THR A 744 9.46 46.46 0.51
N THR A 745 9.71 47.17 1.63
CA THR A 745 8.83 48.04 2.43
C THR A 745 7.35 47.72 2.56
#